data_AF-A0A1H3P7F8-F1
#
_entry.id   AF-A0A1H3P7F8-F1
#
_cell.length_a   1.000
_cell.length_b   1.000
_cell.length_c   1.000
_cell.angle_alpha   90.00
_cell.angle_beta   90.00
_cell.angle_gamma   90.00
#
_symmetry.space_group_name_H-M   'P 1'
#
loop_
_entity.id
_entity.type
_entity.pdbx_description
1 polymer ?
#
loop_
_entity_poly.entity_id
_entity_poly.type
_entity_poly.pdbx_seq_one_letter_code
_entity_poly.pdbx_strand_id
1 'polypeptide(L)'
;MLDSIESPGDGDWLVTRIRLLISLTYFSRDVSGIEAAQAELEKVWPLIAQVDDARLRAELSGSVHHNQALILLAVGRNDEGIGYLDKSIELQREGLATADDPVVALDRYLKSLFSRGVARTRAGDVRGAREDLTHAISLAEEHGALGQAADSRRQLGTLELRIGDVPAALRCYAESEQFYAERGVAIPFFLRVGQAEALLTAGLADEAGAYFDDVLPAMREQRGFTPDLSFVELMRATAALLNDELELARQMAASARKGMVRWGCQTCAADAAIIGLRADLREALRSGEVSPSLTARALRIAKSMPARLADRAASARMLAARLEIRRGNLRRAAELLRRIPRPGEVTPIDYRMLRRLCRAELAAGQGDRAKAFTEIRAGLGELDRVRDRMGGLELVSGTALHGRELAGLAMKLVLDGGTARRVFDWLERTRAQTHRYEPIAGADDPEVAERIAEMRGLDQAIHQAQHLGHPTSALRAKYAERLRESHRLGWDAGRWGKPRPVATVNQVAEALGDRALVSFAVSDDAVVAVVVADGAVRLVRLGSAKSAGEHARRLNVDLNALAPDHLPPMLVEAVMGSARRQAELLDAQLIRPLTMLGHRDLVIVPTGALYAVPWGVLPSLQSRPAVVAPSATAWLAAEHTRTPRARKIVLARGPDLPAARGEIDKLATHHQGANLLSGSRATVKSVLRALDGAKLAHIAAHGAHEPENALFSRLELADGALFAHEIAGLKQPPRQVVLAACELALNRIRPGDEALGFASALLASGSRTVIAPLSRVGDQAAAAAMDDYHRGLANATSPASALADAIGADPFRRPFVCLGAG
;
A
#
# COMPACT_ATOMS: atom_id res chain seq x y z
N MET A 1 23.94 -42.60 -25.22
CA MET A 1 24.66 -41.82 -26.27
C MET A 1 25.99 -41.28 -25.75
N LEU A 2 26.08 -40.77 -24.51
CA LEU A 2 27.38 -40.41 -23.89
C LEU A 2 28.21 -41.63 -23.45
N ASP A 3 27.57 -42.73 -23.06
CA ASP A 3 28.28 -43.95 -22.63
C ASP A 3 28.78 -44.85 -23.79
N SER A 4 28.49 -44.48 -25.04
CA SER A 4 28.84 -45.25 -26.25
C SER A 4 30.04 -44.67 -27.02
N ILE A 5 30.76 -43.71 -26.43
CA ILE A 5 31.93 -43.08 -27.04
C ILE A 5 33.16 -43.59 -26.27
N GLU A 6 33.99 -44.41 -26.93
CA GLU A 6 35.28 -44.84 -26.38
C GLU A 6 36.16 -43.63 -26.04
N SER A 7 36.79 -43.70 -24.86
CA SER A 7 37.59 -42.61 -24.27
C SER A 7 38.78 -42.25 -25.15
N PRO A 8 38.92 -41.01 -25.65
CA PRO A 8 40.25 -40.46 -25.84
C PRO A 8 40.85 -40.29 -24.43
N GLY A 9 42.12 -40.62 -24.24
CA GLY A 9 42.83 -40.49 -22.96
C GLY A 9 43.12 -39.04 -22.57
N ASP A 10 42.14 -38.16 -22.71
CA ASP A 10 42.29 -36.71 -22.68
C ASP A 10 41.50 -36.12 -21.51
N GLY A 11 42.19 -35.46 -20.57
CA GLY A 11 41.60 -34.87 -19.35
C GLY A 11 40.45 -33.90 -19.66
N ASP A 12 40.50 -33.25 -20.82
CA ASP A 12 39.48 -32.32 -21.31
C ASP A 12 38.13 -33.00 -21.60
N TRP A 13 38.14 -34.26 -22.04
CA TRP A 13 36.91 -35.02 -22.28
C TRP A 13 36.20 -35.34 -20.97
N LEU A 14 36.94 -35.78 -19.95
CA LEU A 14 36.38 -36.09 -18.63
C LEU A 14 35.74 -34.86 -18.00
N VAL A 15 36.44 -33.71 -18.03
CA VAL A 15 35.93 -32.43 -17.52
C VAL A 15 34.67 -31.99 -18.27
N THR A 16 34.66 -32.10 -19.60
CA THR A 16 33.49 -31.76 -20.42
C THR A 16 32.30 -32.67 -20.13
N ARG A 17 32.53 -33.98 -19.98
CA ARG A 17 31.50 -34.95 -19.58
C ARG A 17 30.90 -34.60 -18.22
N ILE A 18 31.74 -34.27 -17.24
CA ILE A 18 31.28 -33.86 -15.91
C ILE A 18 30.41 -32.60 -16.00
N ARG A 19 30.85 -31.55 -16.71
CA ARG A 19 30.07 -30.31 -16.89
C ARG A 19 28.72 -30.55 -17.57
N LEU A 20 28.67 -31.42 -18.57
CA LEU A 20 27.43 -31.81 -19.25
C LEU A 20 26.49 -32.57 -18.29
N LEU A 21 27.00 -33.53 -17.52
CA LEU A 21 26.20 -34.27 -16.53
C LEU A 21 25.63 -33.33 -15.46
N ILE A 22 26.46 -32.43 -14.93
CA ILE A 22 26.03 -31.38 -13.99
C ILE A 22 24.90 -30.55 -14.62
N SER A 23 25.05 -30.10 -15.87
CA SER A 23 24.02 -29.29 -16.56
C SER A 23 22.74 -30.08 -16.83
N LEU A 24 22.84 -31.37 -17.20
CA LEU A 24 21.70 -32.24 -17.48
C LEU A 24 20.87 -32.53 -16.23
N THR A 25 21.50 -32.66 -15.06
CA THR A 25 20.76 -32.89 -13.79
C THR A 25 19.80 -31.76 -13.44
N TYR A 26 20.10 -30.53 -13.87
CA TYR A 26 19.21 -29.39 -13.70
C TYR A 26 17.89 -29.57 -14.48
N PHE A 27 17.97 -30.07 -15.71
CA PHE A 27 16.81 -30.31 -16.57
C PHE A 27 16.07 -31.60 -16.23
N SER A 28 16.78 -32.65 -15.80
CA SER A 28 16.17 -33.93 -15.42
C SER A 28 15.26 -33.82 -14.20
N ARG A 29 15.45 -32.80 -13.34
CA ARG A 29 14.52 -32.46 -12.25
C ARG A 29 13.10 -32.30 -12.74
N ASP A 30 12.91 -31.56 -13.83
CA ASP A 30 11.59 -31.18 -14.35
C ASP A 30 10.92 -32.33 -15.13
N VAL A 31 11.71 -33.32 -15.57
CA VAL A 31 11.25 -34.44 -16.42
C VAL A 31 11.12 -35.75 -15.64
N SER A 32 12.08 -36.07 -14.77
CA SER A 32 12.24 -37.36 -14.11
C SER A 32 12.06 -37.31 -12.60
N GLY A 33 11.88 -36.13 -12.03
CA GLY A 33 11.69 -35.92 -10.60
C GLY A 33 12.99 -35.77 -9.81
N ILE A 34 12.84 -35.39 -8.54
CA ILE A 34 13.94 -34.92 -7.70
C ILE A 34 14.87 -36.03 -7.24
N GLU A 35 14.33 -37.19 -6.87
CA GLU A 35 15.13 -38.35 -6.45
C GLU A 35 16.03 -38.84 -7.60
N ALA A 36 15.49 -38.87 -8.83
CA ALA A 36 16.26 -39.19 -10.02
C ALA A 36 17.36 -38.16 -10.29
N ALA A 37 17.05 -36.86 -10.19
CA ALA A 37 18.04 -35.80 -10.35
C ALA A 37 19.16 -35.87 -9.29
N GLN A 38 18.84 -36.17 -8.04
CA GLN A 38 19.83 -36.38 -6.97
C GLN A 38 20.70 -37.62 -7.24
N ALA A 39 20.09 -38.74 -7.63
CA ALA A 39 20.82 -39.96 -7.94
C ALA A 39 21.76 -39.78 -9.15
N GLU A 40 21.34 -39.03 -10.18
CA GLU A 40 22.23 -38.69 -11.30
C GLU A 40 23.38 -37.78 -10.87
N LEU A 41 23.12 -36.82 -9.96
CA LEU A 41 24.16 -35.93 -9.47
C LEU A 41 25.18 -36.63 -8.57
N GLU A 42 24.75 -37.64 -7.80
CA GLU A 42 25.65 -38.47 -6.99
C GLU A 42 26.66 -39.28 -7.82
N LYS A 43 26.27 -39.70 -9.03
CA LYS A 43 27.16 -40.41 -9.97
C LYS A 43 28.32 -39.55 -10.49
N VAL A 44 28.27 -38.23 -10.28
CA VAL A 44 29.31 -37.30 -10.73
C VAL A 44 30.53 -37.31 -9.79
N TRP A 45 30.35 -37.60 -8.49
CA TRP A 45 31.45 -37.55 -7.52
C TRP A 45 32.64 -38.49 -7.83
N PRO A 46 32.43 -39.76 -8.22
CA PRO A 46 33.53 -40.65 -8.61
C PRO A 46 34.28 -40.19 -9.87
N LEU A 47 33.64 -39.43 -10.76
CA LEU A 47 34.27 -38.86 -11.96
C LEU A 47 35.13 -37.65 -11.60
N ILE A 48 34.67 -36.79 -10.67
CA ILE A 48 35.44 -35.65 -10.17
C ILE A 48 36.72 -36.12 -9.48
N ALA A 49 36.68 -37.24 -8.75
CA ALA A 49 37.87 -37.81 -8.10
C ALA A 49 38.98 -38.23 -9.07
N GLN A 50 38.65 -38.47 -10.34
CA GLN A 50 39.60 -38.84 -11.41
C GLN A 50 40.23 -37.61 -12.11
N VAL A 51 39.82 -36.39 -11.75
CA VAL A 51 40.41 -35.15 -12.28
C VAL A 51 41.67 -34.82 -11.48
N ASP A 52 42.84 -34.86 -12.13
CA ASP A 52 44.15 -34.66 -11.48
C ASP A 52 44.36 -33.22 -10.97
N ASP A 53 43.87 -32.23 -11.73
CA ASP A 53 43.96 -30.81 -11.38
C ASP A 53 43.06 -30.47 -10.19
N ALA A 54 43.68 -30.07 -9.08
CA ALA A 54 43.00 -29.73 -7.83
C ALA A 54 42.07 -28.51 -7.97
N ARG A 55 42.42 -27.52 -8.80
CA ARG A 55 41.59 -26.33 -9.04
C ARG A 55 40.37 -26.67 -9.88
N LEU A 56 40.52 -27.47 -10.93
CA LEU A 56 39.37 -27.99 -11.69
C LEU A 56 38.48 -28.89 -10.82
N ARG A 57 39.07 -29.70 -9.94
CA ARG A 57 38.31 -30.53 -8.99
C ARG A 57 37.47 -29.67 -8.04
N ALA A 58 38.02 -28.59 -7.50
CA ALA A 58 37.30 -27.64 -6.64
C ALA A 58 36.18 -26.92 -7.40
N GLU A 59 36.44 -26.48 -8.64
CA GLU A 59 35.43 -25.87 -9.52
C GLU A 59 34.22 -26.80 -9.72
N LEU A 60 34.47 -28.03 -10.18
CA LEU A 60 33.43 -29.00 -10.50
C LEU A 60 32.65 -29.41 -9.25
N SER A 61 33.35 -29.58 -8.12
CA SER A 61 32.75 -29.89 -6.82
C SER A 61 31.83 -28.75 -6.33
N GLY A 62 32.26 -27.50 -6.51
CA GLY A 62 31.43 -26.31 -6.24
C GLY A 62 30.15 -26.32 -7.08
N SER A 63 30.27 -26.57 -8.39
CA SER A 63 29.10 -26.68 -9.28
C SER A 63 28.14 -27.82 -8.92
N VAL A 64 28.65 -28.98 -8.48
CA VAL A 64 27.81 -30.08 -7.97
C VAL A 64 27.07 -29.65 -6.71
N HIS A 65 27.76 -29.04 -5.75
CA HIS A 65 27.12 -28.54 -4.53
C HIS A 65 26.05 -27.48 -4.83
N HIS A 66 26.32 -26.56 -5.75
CA HIS A 66 25.33 -25.59 -6.23
C HIS A 66 24.07 -26.27 -6.77
N ASN A 67 24.21 -27.23 -7.68
CA ASN A 67 23.06 -27.92 -8.26
C ASN A 67 22.31 -28.77 -7.24
N GLN A 68 23.02 -29.42 -6.32
CA GLN A 68 22.39 -30.16 -5.21
C GLN A 68 21.53 -29.24 -4.35
N ALA A 69 22.03 -28.03 -4.08
CA ALA A 69 21.24 -27.03 -3.39
C ALA A 69 19.98 -26.65 -4.18
N LEU A 70 20.10 -26.32 -5.47
CA LEU A 70 18.93 -25.94 -6.30
C LEU A 70 17.85 -27.02 -6.33
N ILE A 71 18.23 -28.29 -6.33
CA ILE A 71 17.30 -29.42 -6.24
C ILE A 71 16.56 -29.43 -4.89
N LEU A 72 17.27 -29.22 -3.78
CA LEU A 72 16.68 -29.15 -2.44
C LEU A 72 15.78 -27.92 -2.26
N LEU A 73 16.17 -26.76 -2.80
CA LEU A 73 15.37 -25.55 -2.77
C LEU A 73 14.04 -25.72 -3.51
N ALA A 74 13.99 -26.55 -4.55
CA ALA A 74 12.77 -26.82 -5.31
C ALA A 74 11.69 -27.55 -4.48
N VAL A 75 12.09 -28.34 -3.46
CA VAL A 75 11.18 -29.02 -2.51
C VAL A 75 11.08 -28.31 -1.15
N GLY A 76 11.59 -27.08 -1.05
CA GLY A 76 11.50 -26.29 0.17
C GLY A 76 12.42 -26.76 1.30
N ARG A 77 13.40 -27.62 1.02
CA ARG A 77 14.46 -28.00 1.98
C ARG A 77 15.53 -26.90 2.01
N ASN A 78 15.10 -25.69 2.38
CA ASN A 78 15.89 -24.47 2.25
C ASN A 78 17.16 -24.51 3.12
N ASP A 79 17.05 -24.92 4.38
CA ASP A 79 18.19 -24.97 5.32
C ASP A 79 19.28 -25.95 4.85
N GLU A 80 18.88 -27.11 4.30
CA GLU A 80 19.83 -28.08 3.74
C GLU A 80 20.48 -27.56 2.45
N GLY A 81 19.68 -26.92 1.59
CA GLY A 81 20.19 -26.26 0.38
C GLY A 81 21.20 -25.16 0.71
N ILE A 82 20.98 -24.37 1.76
CA ILE A 82 21.93 -23.35 2.24
C ILE A 82 23.26 -24.01 2.61
N GLY A 83 23.25 -25.14 3.33
CA GLY A 83 24.47 -25.85 3.70
C GLY A 83 25.30 -26.35 2.49
N TYR A 84 24.64 -26.72 1.38
CA TYR A 84 25.33 -27.03 0.13
C TYR A 84 25.86 -25.77 -0.58
N LEU A 85 25.11 -24.66 -0.54
CA LEU A 85 25.57 -23.38 -1.09
C LEU A 85 26.77 -22.83 -0.33
N ASP A 86 26.84 -23.01 0.99
CA ASP A 86 28.01 -22.62 1.78
C ASP A 86 29.28 -23.32 1.27
N LYS A 87 29.22 -24.64 1.04
CA LYS A 87 30.33 -25.41 0.46
C LYS A 87 30.68 -24.95 -0.96
N SER A 88 29.66 -24.68 -1.78
CA SER A 88 29.85 -24.16 -3.14
C SER A 88 30.58 -22.81 -3.14
N ILE A 89 30.15 -21.88 -2.28
CA ILE A 89 30.71 -20.53 -2.15
C ILE A 89 32.15 -20.59 -1.65
N GLU A 90 32.46 -21.46 -0.70
CA GLU A 90 33.83 -21.67 -0.20
C GLU A 90 34.77 -22.11 -1.32
N LEU A 91 34.42 -23.19 -2.04
CA LEU A 91 35.20 -23.73 -3.15
C LEU A 91 35.34 -22.74 -4.32
N GLN A 92 34.26 -22.02 -4.65
CA GLN A 92 34.27 -21.06 -5.75
C GLN A 92 35.04 -19.78 -5.41
N ARG A 93 35.08 -19.36 -4.14
CA ARG A 93 35.91 -18.24 -3.69
C ARG A 93 37.40 -18.57 -3.81
N GLU A 94 37.80 -19.78 -3.41
CA GLU A 94 39.17 -20.27 -3.59
C GLU A 94 39.54 -20.39 -5.08
N GLY A 95 38.60 -20.91 -5.88
CA GLY A 95 38.75 -20.99 -7.34
C GLY A 95 38.88 -19.62 -8.00
N LEU A 96 38.16 -18.59 -7.53
CA LEU A 96 38.27 -17.22 -8.03
C LEU A 96 39.64 -16.60 -7.73
N ALA A 97 40.15 -16.78 -6.51
CA ALA A 97 41.46 -16.26 -6.11
C ALA A 97 42.62 -16.87 -6.92
N THR A 98 42.40 -18.05 -7.49
CA THR A 98 43.40 -18.80 -8.26
C THR A 98 43.07 -18.84 -9.77
N ALA A 99 42.04 -18.10 -10.21
CA ALA A 99 41.53 -17.84 -11.56
C ALA A 99 42.54 -17.59 -12.70
N ASP A 100 42.62 -18.42 -13.75
CA ASP A 100 43.22 -18.02 -15.04
C ASP A 100 42.24 -17.14 -15.84
N ASP A 101 40.95 -17.47 -15.76
CA ASP A 101 39.83 -16.66 -16.26
C ASP A 101 38.97 -16.21 -15.05
N PRO A 102 39.25 -15.01 -14.52
CA PRO A 102 38.51 -14.47 -13.38
C PRO A 102 37.02 -14.26 -13.69
N VAL A 103 36.64 -14.02 -14.94
CA VAL A 103 35.25 -13.71 -15.33
C VAL A 103 34.36 -14.94 -15.18
N VAL A 104 34.82 -16.09 -15.68
CA VAL A 104 34.07 -17.35 -15.59
C VAL A 104 34.02 -17.87 -14.13
N ALA A 105 35.10 -17.71 -13.38
CA ALA A 105 35.12 -18.04 -11.96
C ALA A 105 34.18 -17.14 -11.14
N LEU A 106 34.16 -15.84 -11.46
CA LEU A 106 33.30 -14.86 -10.82
C LEU A 106 31.82 -15.14 -11.09
N ASP A 107 31.44 -15.50 -12.31
CA ASP A 107 30.05 -15.85 -12.66
C ASP A 107 29.50 -16.98 -11.79
N ARG A 108 30.29 -18.03 -11.55
CA ARG A 108 29.88 -19.16 -10.70
C ARG A 108 29.73 -18.74 -9.24
N TYR A 109 30.69 -17.96 -8.75
CA TYR A 109 30.68 -17.43 -7.39
C TYR A 109 29.44 -16.54 -7.14
N LEU A 110 29.17 -15.61 -8.06
CA LEU A 110 28.01 -14.73 -8.03
C LEU A 110 26.70 -15.54 -8.08
N LYS A 111 26.61 -16.57 -8.94
CA LYS A 111 25.44 -17.47 -8.99
C LYS A 111 25.18 -18.17 -7.66
N SER A 112 26.21 -18.64 -6.97
CA SER A 112 26.04 -19.28 -5.66
C SER A 112 25.67 -18.28 -4.57
N LEU A 113 26.28 -17.09 -4.53
CA LEU A 113 25.88 -16.01 -3.62
C LEU A 113 24.41 -15.62 -3.82
N PHE A 114 24.02 -15.37 -5.07
CA PHE A 114 22.63 -15.08 -5.46
C PHE A 114 21.67 -16.18 -4.97
N SER A 115 22.00 -17.44 -5.24
CA SER A 115 21.15 -18.57 -4.87
C SER A 115 21.03 -18.76 -3.36
N ARG A 116 22.12 -18.48 -2.61
CA ARG A 116 22.09 -18.50 -1.14
C ARG A 116 21.27 -17.35 -0.57
N GLY A 117 21.38 -16.15 -1.15
CA GLY A 117 20.50 -15.03 -0.83
C GLY A 117 19.03 -15.38 -1.01
N VAL A 118 18.66 -15.97 -2.15
CA VAL A 118 17.28 -16.44 -2.40
C VAL A 118 16.85 -17.53 -1.41
N ALA A 119 17.73 -18.49 -1.11
CA ALA A 119 17.45 -19.56 -0.16
C ALA A 119 17.23 -19.04 1.27
N ARG A 120 18.07 -18.10 1.71
CA ARG A 120 17.97 -17.42 3.02
C ARG A 120 16.69 -16.60 3.13
N THR A 121 16.30 -15.89 2.07
CA THR A 121 14.98 -15.22 1.99
C THR A 121 13.83 -16.20 2.20
N ARG A 122 13.89 -17.39 1.57
CA ARG A 122 12.86 -18.44 1.75
C ARG A 122 12.92 -19.12 3.11
N ALA A 123 14.07 -19.13 3.77
CA ALA A 123 14.27 -19.68 5.10
C ALA A 123 13.91 -18.69 6.23
N GLY A 124 13.70 -17.40 5.89
CA GLY A 124 13.43 -16.32 6.84
C GLY A 124 14.68 -15.70 7.47
N ASP A 125 15.88 -16.02 6.97
CA ASP A 125 17.16 -15.39 7.36
C ASP A 125 17.34 -14.08 6.60
N VAL A 126 16.73 -13.01 7.10
CA VAL A 126 16.69 -11.70 6.44
C VAL A 126 18.06 -11.06 6.36
N ARG A 127 18.83 -11.08 7.45
CA ARG A 127 20.16 -10.46 7.49
C ARG A 127 21.12 -11.16 6.54
N GLY A 128 21.22 -12.50 6.63
CA GLY A 128 22.11 -13.25 5.75
C GLY A 128 21.71 -13.14 4.28
N ALA A 129 20.42 -13.04 3.97
CA ALA A 129 19.95 -12.81 2.61
C ALA A 129 20.37 -11.42 2.08
N ARG A 130 20.19 -10.37 2.88
CA ARG A 130 20.57 -9.00 2.50
C ARG A 130 22.07 -8.87 2.29
N GLU A 131 22.87 -9.46 3.18
CA GLU A 131 24.32 -9.50 3.09
C GLU A 131 24.78 -10.15 1.77
N ASP A 132 24.26 -11.35 1.45
CA ASP A 132 24.63 -12.08 0.23
C ASP A 132 24.25 -11.31 -1.05
N LEU A 133 23.03 -10.76 -1.10
CA LEU A 133 22.53 -10.06 -2.29
C LEU A 133 23.26 -8.73 -2.50
N THR A 134 23.50 -7.96 -1.44
CA THR A 134 24.25 -6.68 -1.52
C THR A 134 25.71 -6.92 -1.91
N HIS A 135 26.32 -7.98 -1.38
CA HIS A 135 27.66 -8.37 -1.74
C HIS A 135 27.75 -8.80 -3.21
N ALA A 136 26.80 -9.62 -3.69
CA ALA A 136 26.73 -10.01 -5.10
C ALA A 136 26.55 -8.82 -6.03
N ILE A 137 25.70 -7.83 -5.67
CA ILE A 137 25.55 -6.57 -6.42
C ILE A 137 26.89 -5.85 -6.51
N SER A 138 27.53 -5.59 -5.37
CA SER A 138 28.77 -4.81 -5.30
C SER A 138 29.89 -5.45 -6.14
N LEU A 139 30.10 -6.76 -6.00
CA LEU A 139 31.09 -7.50 -6.77
C LEU A 139 30.79 -7.52 -8.26
N ALA A 140 29.52 -7.71 -8.63
CA ALA A 140 29.10 -7.72 -10.03
C ALA A 140 29.33 -6.35 -10.68
N GLU A 141 29.09 -5.24 -9.96
CA GLU A 141 29.34 -3.89 -10.46
C GLU A 141 30.82 -3.57 -10.62
N GLU A 142 31.63 -3.94 -9.62
CA GLU A 142 33.09 -3.76 -9.64
C GLU A 142 33.73 -4.44 -10.88
N HIS A 143 33.19 -5.58 -11.29
CA HIS A 143 33.71 -6.38 -12.41
C HIS A 143 32.90 -6.22 -13.71
N GLY A 144 31.97 -5.26 -13.78
CA GLY A 144 31.20 -4.97 -14.99
C GLY A 144 30.14 -6.04 -15.37
N ALA A 145 29.83 -6.99 -14.48
CA ALA A 145 28.79 -8.01 -14.64
C ALA A 145 27.38 -7.45 -14.35
N LEU A 146 27.03 -6.35 -15.02
CA LEU A 146 25.86 -5.52 -14.69
C LEU A 146 24.50 -6.26 -14.76
N GLY A 147 24.37 -7.28 -15.61
CA GLY A 147 23.18 -8.13 -15.66
C GLY A 147 22.95 -8.91 -14.36
N GLN A 148 24.03 -9.44 -13.77
CA GLN A 148 23.95 -10.16 -12.49
C GLN A 148 23.68 -9.19 -11.34
N ALA A 149 24.20 -7.96 -11.42
CA ALA A 149 23.86 -6.90 -10.47
C ALA A 149 22.36 -6.58 -10.54
N ALA A 150 21.79 -6.43 -11.74
CA ALA A 150 20.36 -6.17 -11.93
C ALA A 150 19.48 -7.33 -11.43
N ASP A 151 19.86 -8.58 -11.67
CA ASP A 151 19.15 -9.75 -11.16
C ASP A 151 19.20 -9.85 -9.62
N SER A 152 20.37 -9.55 -9.04
CA SER A 152 20.57 -9.56 -7.58
C SER A 152 19.80 -8.43 -6.91
N ARG A 153 19.74 -7.23 -7.52
CA ARG A 153 18.87 -6.12 -7.10
C ARG A 153 17.40 -6.52 -7.10
N ARG A 154 16.92 -7.20 -8.15
CA ARG A 154 15.53 -7.67 -8.19
C ARG A 154 15.23 -8.62 -7.02
N GLN A 155 16.12 -9.56 -6.70
CA GLN A 155 15.92 -10.44 -5.54
C GLN A 155 16.02 -9.72 -4.20
N LEU A 156 16.86 -8.67 -4.10
CA LEU A 156 16.88 -7.78 -2.94
C LEU A 156 15.52 -7.09 -2.80
N GLY A 157 14.94 -6.61 -3.90
CA GLY A 157 13.58 -6.07 -3.90
C GLY A 157 12.53 -7.07 -3.42
N THR A 158 12.64 -8.35 -3.81
CA THR A 158 11.76 -9.42 -3.31
C THR A 158 11.96 -9.68 -1.81
N LEU A 159 13.18 -9.60 -1.28
CA LEU A 159 13.44 -9.68 0.15
C LEU A 159 12.79 -8.51 0.90
N GLU A 160 13.02 -7.27 0.44
CA GLU A 160 12.47 -6.07 1.06
C GLU A 160 10.93 -6.08 1.06
N LEU A 161 10.32 -6.54 -0.04
CA LEU A 161 8.87 -6.72 -0.13
C LEU A 161 8.35 -7.71 0.91
N ARG A 162 9.03 -8.85 1.10
CA ARG A 162 8.61 -9.89 2.05
C ARG A 162 8.71 -9.48 3.51
N ILE A 163 9.56 -8.51 3.83
CA ILE A 163 9.65 -7.94 5.18
C ILE A 163 8.82 -6.68 5.33
N GLY A 164 8.04 -6.31 4.30
CA GLY A 164 7.11 -5.18 4.32
C GLY A 164 7.69 -3.81 4.07
N ASP A 165 8.95 -3.73 3.61
CA ASP A 165 9.52 -2.49 3.06
C ASP A 165 9.20 -2.39 1.57
N VAL A 166 7.91 -2.20 1.27
CA VAL A 166 7.40 -1.96 -0.09
C VAL A 166 8.16 -0.83 -0.80
N PRO A 167 8.49 0.30 -0.13
CA PRO A 167 9.30 1.37 -0.73
C PRO A 167 10.68 0.91 -1.18
N ALA A 168 11.44 0.22 -0.32
CA ALA A 168 12.76 -0.30 -0.68
C ALA A 168 12.66 -1.34 -1.80
N ALA A 169 11.61 -2.16 -1.80
CA ALA A 169 11.34 -3.11 -2.87
C ALA A 169 11.15 -2.41 -4.23
N LEU A 170 10.27 -1.41 -4.30
CA LEU A 170 10.02 -0.65 -5.52
C LEU A 170 11.26 0.08 -6.04
N ARG A 171 12.10 0.63 -5.15
CA ARG A 171 13.40 1.21 -5.55
C ARG A 171 14.32 0.16 -6.18
N CYS A 172 14.49 -1.00 -5.54
CA CYS A 172 15.32 -2.08 -6.08
C CYS A 172 14.82 -2.55 -7.46
N TYR A 173 13.50 -2.64 -7.64
CA TYR A 173 12.92 -3.00 -8.93
C TYR A 173 13.11 -1.91 -9.99
N ALA A 174 12.94 -0.63 -9.64
CA ALA A 174 13.16 0.48 -10.56
C ALA A 174 14.62 0.57 -11.04
N GLU A 175 15.58 0.39 -10.13
CA GLU A 175 17.01 0.32 -10.49
C GLU A 175 17.32 -0.86 -11.43
N SER A 176 16.69 -2.01 -11.20
CA SER A 176 16.81 -3.18 -12.07
C SER A 176 16.18 -2.92 -13.45
N GLU A 177 15.02 -2.27 -13.52
CA GLU A 177 14.34 -1.91 -14.77
C GLU A 177 15.15 -0.91 -15.60
N GLN A 178 15.70 0.12 -14.96
CA GLN A 178 16.54 1.13 -15.60
C GLN A 178 17.72 0.47 -16.34
N PHE A 179 18.36 -0.53 -15.71
CA PHE A 179 19.45 -1.27 -16.34
C PHE A 179 19.04 -1.93 -17.68
N TYR A 180 17.89 -2.61 -17.73
CA TYR A 180 17.41 -3.26 -18.94
C TYR A 180 16.98 -2.24 -20.00
N ALA A 181 16.30 -1.17 -19.58
CA ALA A 181 15.80 -0.12 -20.47
C ALA A 181 16.93 0.64 -21.17
N GLU A 182 17.95 1.08 -20.44
CA GLU A 182 19.11 1.82 -21.00
C GLU A 182 19.89 1.03 -22.05
N ARG A 183 19.82 -0.30 -22.00
CA ARG A 183 20.55 -1.21 -22.90
C ARG A 183 19.68 -1.81 -23.99
N GLY A 184 18.40 -1.44 -24.05
CA GLY A 184 17.44 -1.98 -25.02
C GLY A 184 17.24 -3.50 -24.90
N VAL A 185 17.48 -4.07 -23.71
CA VAL A 185 17.27 -5.50 -23.44
C VAL A 185 15.83 -5.71 -22.96
N ALA A 186 15.22 -6.82 -23.38
CA ALA A 186 13.87 -7.17 -22.94
C ALA A 186 13.80 -7.30 -21.41
N ILE A 187 12.82 -6.62 -20.81
CA ILE A 187 12.60 -6.63 -19.37
C ILE A 187 12.10 -8.04 -18.96
N PRO A 188 12.75 -8.71 -17.97
CA PRO A 188 12.30 -10.02 -17.53
C PRO A 188 10.89 -10.01 -16.93
N PHE A 189 10.06 -11.01 -17.24
CA PHE A 189 8.70 -11.11 -16.69
C PHE A 189 8.68 -11.08 -15.15
N PHE A 190 9.62 -11.76 -14.51
CA PHE A 190 9.70 -11.81 -13.05
C PHE A 190 10.02 -10.45 -12.41
N LEU A 191 10.61 -9.50 -13.15
CA LEU A 191 10.77 -8.13 -12.67
C LEU A 191 9.42 -7.42 -12.62
N ARG A 192 8.67 -7.46 -13.73
CA ARG A 192 7.33 -6.87 -13.84
C ARG A 192 6.34 -7.48 -12.84
N VAL A 193 6.40 -8.80 -12.63
CA VAL A 193 5.58 -9.49 -11.63
C VAL A 193 5.93 -9.02 -10.22
N GLY A 194 7.22 -8.89 -9.88
CA GLY A 194 7.64 -8.37 -8.58
C GLY A 194 7.21 -6.92 -8.34
N GLN A 195 7.26 -6.07 -9.36
CA GLN A 195 6.75 -4.69 -9.31
C GLN A 195 5.23 -4.69 -9.06
N ALA A 196 4.46 -5.48 -9.81
CA ALA A 196 3.02 -5.58 -9.67
C ALA A 196 2.60 -6.13 -8.29
N GLU A 197 3.33 -7.10 -7.74
CA GLU A 197 3.11 -7.60 -6.38
C GLU A 197 3.35 -6.50 -5.33
N ALA A 198 4.43 -5.72 -5.47
CA ALA A 198 4.72 -4.60 -4.58
C ALA A 198 3.62 -3.53 -4.64
N LEU A 199 3.15 -3.21 -5.86
CA LEU A 199 2.03 -2.28 -6.08
C LEU A 199 0.72 -2.81 -5.46
N LEU A 200 0.37 -4.09 -5.66
CA LEU A 200 -0.78 -4.69 -4.99
C LEU A 200 -0.69 -4.66 -3.47
N THR A 201 0.50 -4.86 -2.93
CA THR A 201 0.78 -4.80 -1.49
C THR A 201 0.64 -3.37 -0.96
N ALA A 202 1.06 -2.40 -1.77
CA ALA A 202 0.80 -0.98 -1.55
C ALA A 202 -0.67 -0.59 -1.71
N GLY A 203 -1.54 -1.48 -2.18
CA GLY A 203 -2.95 -1.17 -2.46
C GLY A 203 -3.19 -0.44 -3.78
N LEU A 204 -2.16 -0.36 -4.65
CA LEU A 204 -2.16 0.21 -5.99
C LEU A 204 -2.57 -0.86 -7.02
N ALA A 205 -3.85 -1.20 -7.03
CA ALA A 205 -4.38 -2.30 -7.82
C ALA A 205 -4.60 -1.94 -9.30
N ASP A 206 -4.91 -0.68 -9.64
CA ASP A 206 -4.99 -0.17 -11.02
C ASP A 206 -3.61 -0.29 -11.69
N GLU A 207 -2.53 0.27 -11.09
CA GLU A 207 -1.18 0.14 -11.66
C GLU A 207 -0.70 -1.30 -11.72
N ALA A 208 -0.92 -2.08 -10.66
CA ALA A 208 -0.54 -3.50 -10.69
C ALA A 208 -1.26 -4.27 -11.80
N GLY A 209 -2.55 -3.96 -12.03
CA GLY A 209 -3.35 -4.51 -13.11
C GLY A 209 -2.70 -4.27 -14.48
N ALA A 210 -2.24 -3.04 -14.75
CA ALA A 210 -1.54 -2.69 -15.98
C ALA A 210 -0.26 -3.51 -16.18
N TYR A 211 0.57 -3.64 -15.14
CA TYR A 211 1.79 -4.47 -15.22
C TYR A 211 1.49 -5.94 -15.53
N PHE A 212 0.41 -6.50 -14.96
CA PHE A 212 0.00 -7.85 -15.29
C PHE A 212 -0.53 -7.97 -16.72
N ASP A 213 -1.32 -6.99 -17.18
CA ASP A 213 -1.85 -6.96 -18.54
C ASP A 213 -0.75 -6.85 -19.59
N ASP A 214 0.39 -6.21 -19.27
CA ASP A 214 1.58 -6.14 -20.12
C ASP A 214 2.31 -7.48 -20.28
N VAL A 215 2.41 -8.29 -19.22
CA VAL A 215 3.17 -9.56 -19.26
C VAL A 215 2.34 -10.75 -19.74
N LEU A 216 1.03 -10.74 -19.49
CA LEU A 216 0.15 -11.87 -19.79
C LEU A 216 0.18 -12.33 -21.26
N PRO A 217 0.17 -11.44 -22.29
CA PRO A 217 0.23 -11.84 -23.69
C PRO A 217 1.48 -12.68 -24.00
N ALA A 218 2.66 -12.18 -23.63
CA ALA A 218 3.92 -12.85 -23.92
C ALA A 218 4.05 -14.19 -23.15
N MET A 219 3.55 -14.26 -21.92
CA MET A 219 3.49 -15.52 -21.16
C MET A 219 2.53 -16.54 -21.79
N ARG A 220 1.45 -16.11 -22.44
CA ARG A 220 0.50 -17.00 -23.16
C ARG A 220 1.08 -17.50 -24.47
N GLU A 221 1.93 -16.72 -25.12
CA GLU A 221 2.61 -17.10 -26.37
C GLU A 221 3.72 -18.14 -26.16
N GLN A 222 4.38 -18.13 -25.01
CA GLN A 222 5.31 -19.19 -24.62
C GLN A 222 4.55 -20.54 -24.58
N ARG A 223 4.82 -21.42 -25.56
CA ARG A 223 4.16 -22.72 -25.68
C ARG A 223 4.50 -23.61 -24.48
N GLY A 224 3.61 -23.62 -23.50
CA GLY A 224 3.68 -24.45 -22.31
C GLY A 224 2.89 -23.78 -21.20
N PHE A 225 1.91 -24.48 -20.61
CA PHE A 225 1.33 -23.98 -19.36
C PHE A 225 2.47 -23.94 -18.35
N THR A 226 2.72 -22.80 -17.70
CA THR A 226 3.62 -22.71 -16.56
C THR A 226 2.80 -22.42 -15.30
N PRO A 227 3.20 -22.93 -14.12
CA PRO A 227 2.61 -22.50 -12.84
C PRO A 227 2.60 -20.97 -12.69
N ASP A 228 3.61 -20.30 -13.23
CA ASP A 228 3.78 -18.85 -13.20
C ASP A 228 2.65 -18.11 -13.91
N LEU A 229 2.21 -18.57 -15.09
CA LEU A 229 1.07 -17.95 -15.79
C LEU A 229 -0.20 -17.98 -14.94
N SER A 230 -0.52 -19.13 -14.34
CA SER A 230 -1.70 -19.26 -13.48
C SER A 230 -1.58 -18.42 -12.21
N PHE A 231 -0.37 -18.21 -11.72
CA PHE A 231 -0.11 -17.34 -10.57
C PHE A 231 -0.33 -15.87 -10.93
N VAL A 232 0.17 -15.42 -12.08
CA VAL A 232 -0.07 -14.07 -12.60
C VAL A 232 -1.57 -13.81 -12.82
N GLU A 233 -2.30 -14.78 -13.39
CA GLU A 233 -3.76 -14.67 -13.54
C GLU A 233 -4.48 -14.57 -12.20
N LEU A 234 -4.01 -15.26 -11.16
CA LEU A 234 -4.56 -15.15 -9.79
C LEU A 234 -4.34 -13.76 -9.20
N MET A 235 -3.15 -13.18 -9.39
CA MET A 235 -2.84 -11.82 -8.93
C MET A 235 -3.65 -10.78 -9.70
N ARG A 236 -3.78 -10.92 -11.03
CA ARG A 236 -4.64 -10.05 -11.84
C ARG A 236 -6.11 -10.12 -11.43
N ALA A 237 -6.60 -11.31 -11.07
CA ALA A 237 -7.96 -11.47 -10.52
C ALA A 237 -8.14 -10.74 -9.18
N THR A 238 -7.09 -10.69 -8.36
CA THR A 238 -7.07 -9.94 -7.10
C THR A 238 -7.11 -8.43 -7.35
N ALA A 239 -6.29 -7.93 -8.27
CA ALA A 239 -6.30 -6.53 -8.72
C ALA A 239 -7.69 -6.13 -9.22
N ALA A 240 -8.27 -6.92 -10.14
CA ALA A 240 -9.60 -6.70 -10.69
C ALA A 240 -10.69 -6.62 -9.60
N LEU A 241 -10.62 -7.47 -8.57
CA LEU A 241 -11.58 -7.46 -7.46
C LEU A 241 -11.48 -6.17 -6.61
N LEU A 242 -10.26 -5.65 -6.42
CA LEU A 242 -10.02 -4.41 -5.69
C LEU A 242 -10.53 -3.20 -6.48
N ASN A 243 -10.30 -3.19 -7.79
CA ASN A 243 -10.73 -2.17 -8.75
C ASN A 243 -12.20 -2.30 -9.15
N ASP A 244 -12.91 -3.28 -8.57
CA ASP A 244 -14.33 -3.48 -8.78
C ASP A 244 -14.71 -3.94 -10.22
N GLU A 245 -13.73 -4.46 -10.97
CA GLU A 245 -13.85 -5.08 -12.29
C GLU A 245 -14.36 -6.54 -12.15
N LEU A 246 -15.59 -6.70 -11.63
CA LEU A 246 -16.08 -8.00 -11.16
C LEU A 246 -16.08 -9.10 -12.24
N GLU A 247 -16.42 -8.76 -13.48
CA GLU A 247 -16.40 -9.72 -14.60
C GLU A 247 -14.98 -10.21 -14.90
N LEU A 248 -14.01 -9.29 -14.98
CA LEU A 248 -12.61 -9.64 -15.23
C LEU A 248 -12.04 -10.46 -14.06
N ALA A 249 -12.37 -10.10 -12.81
CA ALA A 249 -12.00 -10.87 -11.64
C ALA A 249 -12.51 -12.32 -11.72
N ARG A 250 -13.76 -12.53 -12.16
CA ARG A 250 -14.34 -13.88 -12.36
C ARG A 250 -13.61 -14.65 -13.45
N GLN A 251 -13.32 -14.02 -14.58
CA GLN A 251 -12.65 -14.65 -15.73
C GLN A 251 -11.21 -15.08 -15.37
N MET A 252 -10.42 -14.17 -14.81
CA MET A 252 -9.03 -14.46 -14.42
C MET A 252 -8.96 -15.50 -13.31
N ALA A 253 -9.84 -15.42 -12.30
CA ALA A 253 -9.92 -16.43 -11.24
C ALA A 253 -10.28 -17.82 -11.78
N ALA A 254 -11.17 -17.90 -12.77
CA ALA A 254 -11.53 -19.17 -13.39
C ALA A 254 -10.37 -19.78 -14.20
N SER A 255 -9.64 -18.96 -14.97
CA SER A 255 -8.44 -19.37 -15.71
C SER A 255 -7.34 -19.87 -14.78
N ALA A 256 -7.00 -19.05 -13.78
CA ALA A 256 -6.00 -19.38 -12.76
C ALA A 256 -6.36 -20.70 -12.05
N ARG A 257 -7.62 -20.89 -11.63
CA ARG A 257 -8.06 -22.12 -10.96
C ARG A 257 -7.85 -23.34 -11.84
N LYS A 258 -8.18 -23.26 -13.14
CA LYS A 258 -8.03 -24.37 -14.09
C LYS A 258 -6.56 -24.79 -14.21
N GLY A 259 -5.66 -23.83 -14.34
CA GLY A 259 -4.22 -24.09 -14.38
C GLY A 259 -3.69 -24.64 -13.06
N MET A 260 -4.07 -24.06 -11.93
CA MET A 260 -3.61 -24.49 -10.60
C MET A 260 -4.05 -25.91 -10.22
N VAL A 261 -5.26 -26.32 -10.61
CA VAL A 261 -5.70 -27.71 -10.43
C VAL A 261 -4.84 -28.67 -11.23
N ARG A 262 -4.48 -28.32 -12.46
CA ARG A 262 -3.61 -29.14 -13.33
C ARG A 262 -2.21 -29.32 -12.71
N TRP A 263 -1.68 -28.30 -12.05
CA TRP A 263 -0.38 -28.32 -11.38
C TRP A 263 -0.40 -28.91 -9.96
N GLY A 264 -1.56 -29.31 -9.46
CA GLY A 264 -1.69 -29.88 -8.12
C GLY A 264 -1.61 -28.86 -6.98
N CYS A 265 -1.57 -27.55 -7.26
CA CYS A 265 -1.61 -26.53 -6.23
C CYS A 265 -3.04 -26.33 -5.70
N GLN A 266 -3.42 -27.15 -4.71
CA GLN A 266 -4.76 -27.09 -4.10
C GLN A 266 -5.02 -25.76 -3.38
N THR A 267 -3.99 -25.17 -2.75
CA THR A 267 -4.07 -23.87 -2.07
C THR A 267 -4.39 -22.76 -3.08
N CYS A 268 -3.61 -22.66 -4.16
CA CYS A 268 -3.82 -21.69 -5.23
C CYS A 268 -5.22 -21.80 -5.85
N ALA A 269 -5.65 -23.03 -6.14
CA ALA A 269 -6.96 -23.30 -6.72
C ALA A 269 -8.11 -22.90 -5.77
N ALA A 270 -7.93 -23.08 -4.46
CA ALA A 270 -8.87 -22.63 -3.45
C ALA A 270 -8.94 -21.09 -3.37
N ASP A 271 -7.79 -20.42 -3.39
CA ASP A 271 -7.70 -18.95 -3.34
C ASP A 271 -8.36 -18.32 -4.58
N ALA A 272 -8.08 -18.87 -5.78
CA ALA A 272 -8.76 -18.50 -7.02
C ALA A 272 -10.29 -18.67 -6.93
N ALA A 273 -10.76 -19.80 -6.39
CA ALA A 273 -12.19 -20.04 -6.22
C ALA A 273 -12.84 -19.04 -5.26
N ILE A 274 -12.15 -18.66 -4.19
CA ILE A 274 -12.64 -17.67 -3.21
C ILE A 274 -12.73 -16.27 -3.83
N ILE A 275 -11.75 -15.86 -4.64
CA ILE A 275 -11.79 -14.57 -5.35
C ILE A 275 -13.01 -14.52 -6.28
N GLY A 276 -13.25 -15.58 -7.06
CA GLY A 276 -14.45 -15.67 -7.89
C GLY A 276 -15.75 -15.56 -7.09
N LEU A 277 -15.83 -16.22 -5.93
CA LEU A 277 -17.00 -16.11 -5.03
C LEU A 277 -17.16 -14.72 -4.41
N ARG A 278 -16.06 -14.00 -4.15
CA ARG A 278 -16.11 -12.61 -3.66
C ARG A 278 -16.65 -11.67 -4.73
N ALA A 279 -16.25 -11.85 -5.99
CA ALA A 279 -16.80 -11.09 -7.11
C ALA A 279 -18.31 -11.36 -7.26
N ASP A 280 -18.73 -12.64 -7.25
CA ASP A 280 -20.16 -13.01 -7.30
C ASP A 280 -20.95 -12.39 -6.13
N LEU A 281 -20.41 -12.43 -4.90
CA LEU A 281 -21.06 -11.84 -3.72
C LEU A 281 -21.22 -10.32 -3.87
N ARG A 282 -20.18 -9.63 -4.33
CA ARG A 282 -20.19 -8.17 -4.49
C ARG A 282 -21.21 -7.72 -5.54
N GLU A 283 -21.35 -8.48 -6.62
CA GLU A 283 -22.38 -8.29 -7.63
C GLU A 283 -23.79 -8.50 -7.04
N ALA A 284 -24.00 -9.61 -6.32
CA ALA A 284 -25.29 -9.92 -5.68
C ALA A 284 -25.69 -8.90 -4.60
N LEU A 285 -24.72 -8.34 -3.87
CA LEU A 285 -24.97 -7.29 -2.87
C LEU A 285 -25.44 -5.98 -3.52
N ARG A 286 -24.96 -5.67 -4.73
CA ARG A 286 -25.30 -4.46 -5.50
C ARG A 286 -26.64 -4.55 -6.20
N SER A 287 -26.90 -5.66 -6.89
CA SER A 287 -28.18 -5.87 -7.57
C SER A 287 -29.33 -6.06 -6.57
N GLY A 288 -29.01 -6.52 -5.35
CA GLY A 288 -30.01 -6.96 -4.38
C GLY A 288 -30.60 -8.34 -4.70
N GLU A 289 -30.22 -8.92 -5.84
CA GLU A 289 -30.67 -10.23 -6.30
C GLU A 289 -29.68 -11.31 -5.90
N VAL A 290 -30.11 -12.24 -5.03
CA VAL A 290 -29.27 -13.33 -4.56
C VAL A 290 -29.84 -14.67 -5.01
N SER A 291 -29.21 -15.26 -6.03
CA SER A 291 -29.62 -16.58 -6.54
C SER A 291 -29.30 -17.71 -5.55
N PRO A 292 -30.23 -18.65 -5.28
CA PRO A 292 -29.96 -19.82 -4.44
C PRO A 292 -28.81 -20.71 -4.95
N SER A 293 -28.59 -20.71 -6.26
CA SER A 293 -27.51 -21.47 -6.90
C SER A 293 -26.12 -20.98 -6.46
N LEU A 294 -25.99 -19.68 -6.15
CA LEU A 294 -24.73 -19.09 -5.71
C LEU A 294 -24.35 -19.56 -4.30
N THR A 295 -25.30 -19.59 -3.36
CA THR A 295 -25.06 -20.19 -2.04
C THR A 295 -24.66 -21.66 -2.19
N ALA A 296 -25.37 -22.42 -3.02
CA ALA A 296 -25.07 -23.84 -3.24
C ALA A 296 -23.67 -24.06 -3.84
N ARG A 297 -23.24 -23.20 -4.77
CA ARG A 297 -21.89 -23.20 -5.35
C ARG A 297 -20.82 -22.92 -4.30
N ALA A 298 -20.99 -21.90 -3.45
CA ALA A 298 -20.05 -21.57 -2.37
C ALA A 298 -19.88 -22.74 -1.38
N LEU A 299 -20.99 -23.39 -1.00
CA LEU A 299 -20.95 -24.57 -0.12
C LEU A 299 -20.31 -25.79 -0.79
N ARG A 300 -20.53 -26.00 -2.09
CA ARG A 300 -19.89 -27.09 -2.86
C ARG A 300 -18.37 -26.90 -2.91
N ILE A 301 -17.91 -25.68 -3.19
CA ILE A 301 -16.49 -25.30 -3.16
C ILE A 301 -15.91 -25.58 -1.77
N ALA A 302 -16.57 -25.11 -0.70
CA ALA A 302 -16.13 -25.37 0.67
C ALA A 302 -16.05 -26.86 1.02
N LYS A 303 -16.98 -27.69 0.53
CA LYS A 303 -16.99 -29.14 0.76
C LYS A 303 -15.90 -29.87 -0.02
N SER A 304 -15.49 -29.35 -1.18
CA SER A 304 -14.44 -29.96 -2.01
C SER A 304 -13.02 -29.76 -1.48
N MET A 305 -12.83 -28.85 -0.52
CA MET A 305 -11.51 -28.56 0.05
C MET A 305 -11.11 -29.61 1.10
N PRO A 306 -9.86 -30.11 1.08
CA PRO A 306 -9.37 -31.04 2.09
C PRO A 306 -9.21 -30.37 3.47
N ALA A 307 -9.09 -31.18 4.52
CA ALA A 307 -8.98 -30.70 5.91
C ALA A 307 -7.84 -29.69 6.13
N ARG A 308 -6.71 -29.85 5.42
CA ARG A 308 -5.58 -28.90 5.47
C ARG A 308 -5.92 -27.48 5.00
N LEU A 309 -7.01 -27.32 4.25
CA LEU A 309 -7.52 -26.02 3.78
C LEU A 309 -8.77 -25.58 4.54
N ALA A 310 -8.92 -25.97 5.82
CA ALA A 310 -10.08 -25.66 6.64
C ALA A 310 -10.42 -24.16 6.69
N ASP A 311 -9.41 -23.28 6.79
CA ASP A 311 -9.62 -21.82 6.86
C ASP A 311 -10.21 -21.25 5.55
N ARG A 312 -9.75 -21.75 4.40
CA ARG A 312 -10.28 -21.40 3.07
C ARG A 312 -11.70 -21.94 2.87
N ALA A 313 -11.93 -23.18 3.31
CA ALA A 313 -13.25 -23.78 3.28
C ALA A 313 -14.23 -22.99 4.18
N ALA A 314 -13.79 -22.56 5.36
CA ALA A 314 -14.56 -21.72 6.25
C ALA A 314 -14.79 -20.31 5.67
N SER A 315 -13.83 -19.73 4.94
CA SER A 315 -14.02 -18.48 4.20
C SER A 315 -15.13 -18.60 3.15
N ALA A 316 -15.13 -19.67 2.35
CA ALA A 316 -16.23 -19.94 1.41
C ALA A 316 -17.58 -20.15 2.12
N ARG A 317 -17.61 -20.79 3.31
CA ARG A 317 -18.83 -20.89 4.14
C ARG A 317 -19.29 -19.53 4.70
N MET A 318 -18.36 -18.63 5.04
CA MET A 318 -18.69 -17.27 5.45
C MET A 318 -19.36 -16.49 4.33
N LEU A 319 -18.82 -16.57 3.11
CA LEU A 319 -19.45 -15.96 1.93
C LEU A 319 -20.87 -16.51 1.70
N ALA A 320 -21.05 -17.84 1.82
CA ALA A 320 -22.36 -18.45 1.76
C ALA A 320 -23.32 -17.95 2.86
N ALA A 321 -22.83 -17.75 4.08
CA ALA A 321 -23.64 -17.20 5.18
C ALA A 321 -24.08 -15.76 4.89
N ARG A 322 -23.22 -14.91 4.30
CA ARG A 322 -23.58 -13.54 3.90
C ARG A 322 -24.68 -13.52 2.85
N LEU A 323 -24.59 -14.40 1.85
CA LEU A 323 -25.65 -14.57 0.85
C LEU A 323 -26.99 -14.97 1.50
N GLU A 324 -26.98 -15.90 2.46
CA GLU A 324 -28.19 -16.29 3.18
C GLU A 324 -28.75 -15.18 4.08
N ILE A 325 -27.90 -14.34 4.70
CA ILE A 325 -28.34 -13.16 5.46
C ILE A 325 -29.09 -12.20 4.54
N ARG A 326 -28.56 -11.93 3.35
CA ARG A 326 -29.19 -11.02 2.37
C ARG A 326 -30.50 -11.56 1.82
N ARG A 327 -30.65 -12.88 1.73
CA ARG A 327 -31.92 -13.55 1.39
C ARG A 327 -32.93 -13.56 2.54
N GLY A 328 -32.58 -13.08 3.74
CA GLY A 328 -33.43 -13.15 4.92
C GLY A 328 -33.43 -14.52 5.63
N ASN A 329 -32.61 -15.48 5.18
CA ASN A 329 -32.53 -16.83 5.73
C ASN A 329 -31.61 -16.90 6.98
N LEU A 330 -31.90 -16.09 7.98
CA LEU A 330 -31.04 -15.88 9.16
C LEU A 330 -30.76 -17.17 9.94
N ARG A 331 -31.73 -18.11 9.99
CA ARG A 331 -31.54 -19.41 10.65
C ARG A 331 -30.44 -20.24 9.97
N ARG A 332 -30.45 -20.30 8.64
CA ARG A 332 -29.45 -21.02 7.84
C ARG A 332 -28.09 -20.35 7.94
N ALA A 333 -28.04 -19.02 7.88
CA ALA A 333 -26.81 -18.27 8.11
C ALA A 333 -26.21 -18.56 9.50
N ALA A 334 -27.03 -18.57 10.56
CA ALA A 334 -26.59 -18.90 11.91
C ALA A 334 -26.06 -20.34 12.02
N GLU A 335 -26.66 -21.30 11.32
CA GLU A 335 -26.14 -22.67 11.24
C GLU A 335 -24.78 -22.75 10.54
N LEU A 336 -24.63 -22.06 9.41
CA LEU A 336 -23.35 -22.01 8.70
C LEU A 336 -22.25 -21.41 9.58
N LEU A 337 -22.53 -20.30 10.27
CA LEU A 337 -21.56 -19.64 11.14
C LEU A 337 -21.21 -20.45 12.39
N ARG A 338 -22.11 -21.31 12.91
CA ARG A 338 -21.80 -22.22 14.02
C ARG A 338 -20.75 -23.27 13.67
N ARG A 339 -20.65 -23.65 12.39
CA ARG A 339 -19.68 -24.65 11.89
C ARG A 339 -18.29 -24.05 11.60
N ILE A 340 -18.11 -22.75 11.80
CA ILE A 340 -16.86 -22.05 11.53
C ILE A 340 -15.94 -22.16 12.75
N PRO A 341 -14.72 -22.68 12.60
CA PRO A 341 -13.75 -22.76 13.69
C PRO A 341 -13.46 -21.39 14.31
N ARG A 342 -13.16 -21.40 15.61
CA ARG A 342 -12.66 -20.19 16.28
C ARG A 342 -11.25 -19.88 15.75
N PRO A 343 -10.94 -18.60 15.46
CA PRO A 343 -9.59 -18.24 15.03
C PRO A 343 -8.59 -18.52 16.16
N GLY A 344 -7.43 -19.08 15.80
CA GLY A 344 -6.25 -19.20 16.66
C GLY A 344 -5.27 -18.06 16.41
N GLU A 345 -4.12 -18.07 17.09
CA GLU A 345 -3.11 -16.98 17.02
C GLU A 345 -2.58 -16.71 15.61
N VAL A 346 -2.33 -17.76 14.83
CA VAL A 346 -1.80 -17.68 13.45
C VAL A 346 -2.91 -17.62 12.37
N THR A 347 -4.18 -17.56 12.76
CA THR A 347 -5.27 -17.45 11.79
C THR A 347 -5.20 -16.10 11.07
N PRO A 348 -5.23 -16.06 9.72
CA PRO A 348 -5.10 -14.82 8.95
C PRO A 348 -6.10 -13.74 9.38
N ILE A 349 -5.66 -12.48 9.37
CA ILE A 349 -6.50 -11.34 9.76
C ILE A 349 -7.75 -11.21 8.88
N ASP A 350 -7.64 -11.49 7.59
CA ASP A 350 -8.76 -11.48 6.64
C ASP A 350 -9.89 -12.43 7.10
N TYR A 351 -9.53 -13.64 7.55
CA TYR A 351 -10.48 -14.60 8.11
C TYR A 351 -11.17 -14.05 9.37
N ARG A 352 -10.39 -13.46 10.29
CA ARG A 352 -10.93 -12.89 11.54
C ARG A 352 -11.92 -11.77 11.24
N MET A 353 -11.55 -10.87 10.34
CA MET A 353 -12.36 -9.74 9.93
C MET A 353 -13.65 -10.16 9.23
N LEU A 354 -13.56 -11.08 8.26
CA LEU A 354 -14.74 -11.65 7.60
C LEU A 354 -15.68 -12.32 8.60
N ARG A 355 -15.13 -13.05 9.58
CA ARG A 355 -15.93 -13.67 10.65
C ARG A 355 -16.63 -12.64 11.53
N ARG A 356 -15.98 -11.53 11.88
CA ARG A 356 -16.61 -10.42 12.63
C ARG A 356 -17.74 -9.79 11.82
N LEU A 357 -17.49 -9.53 10.54
CA LEU A 357 -18.50 -8.97 9.63
C LEU A 357 -19.73 -9.86 9.53
N CYS A 358 -19.58 -11.17 9.23
CA CYS A 358 -20.73 -12.06 9.12
C CYS A 358 -21.55 -12.13 10.42
N ARG A 359 -20.89 -12.11 11.58
CA ARG A 359 -21.58 -12.12 12.89
C ARG A 359 -22.30 -10.81 13.18
N ALA A 360 -21.71 -9.68 12.79
CA ALA A 360 -22.34 -8.37 12.89
C ALA A 360 -23.57 -8.27 11.99
N GLU A 361 -23.46 -8.69 10.72
CA GLU A 361 -24.56 -8.73 9.76
C GLU A 361 -25.69 -9.65 10.23
N LEU A 362 -25.37 -10.83 10.75
CA LEU A 362 -26.37 -11.76 11.29
C LEU A 362 -27.09 -11.16 12.49
N ALA A 363 -26.36 -10.57 13.44
CA ALA A 363 -26.95 -9.95 14.62
C ALA A 363 -27.85 -8.76 14.24
N ALA A 364 -27.42 -7.94 13.28
CA ALA A 364 -28.22 -6.85 12.73
C ALA A 364 -29.52 -7.37 12.09
N GLY A 365 -29.43 -8.43 11.25
CA GLY A 365 -30.60 -9.06 10.64
C GLY A 365 -31.57 -9.66 11.68
N GLN A 366 -31.05 -10.16 12.80
CA GLN A 366 -31.85 -10.68 13.92
C GLN A 366 -32.45 -9.59 14.82
N GLY A 367 -32.13 -8.31 14.59
CA GLY A 367 -32.55 -7.19 15.45
C GLY A 367 -31.70 -7.02 16.73
N ASP A 368 -30.66 -7.83 16.94
CA ASP A 368 -29.75 -7.72 18.09
C ASP A 368 -28.66 -6.66 17.84
N ARG A 369 -29.08 -5.39 17.97
CA ARG A 369 -28.20 -4.23 17.76
C ARG A 369 -27.00 -4.22 18.72
N ALA A 370 -27.17 -4.67 19.96
CA ALA A 370 -26.11 -4.67 20.97
C ALA A 370 -24.96 -5.63 20.59
N LYS A 371 -25.32 -6.83 20.14
CA LYS A 371 -24.35 -7.81 19.63
C LYS A 371 -23.72 -7.37 18.32
N ALA A 372 -24.49 -6.76 17.41
CA ALA A 372 -23.94 -6.21 16.18
C ALA A 372 -22.83 -5.19 16.46
N PHE A 373 -23.09 -4.19 17.32
CA PHE A 373 -22.07 -3.20 17.72
C PHE A 373 -20.88 -3.82 18.46
N THR A 374 -21.08 -4.90 19.20
CA THR A 374 -20.00 -5.61 19.89
C THR A 374 -19.06 -6.30 18.91
N GLU A 375 -19.58 -6.97 17.88
CA GLU A 375 -18.75 -7.57 16.83
C GLU A 375 -18.07 -6.52 15.96
N ILE A 376 -18.75 -5.41 15.66
CA ILE A 376 -18.15 -4.28 14.94
C ILE A 376 -16.98 -3.69 15.74
N ARG A 377 -17.18 -3.34 17.02
CA ARG A 377 -16.10 -2.82 17.87
C ARG A 377 -14.93 -3.79 17.96
N ALA A 378 -15.21 -5.08 18.09
CA ALA A 378 -14.17 -6.09 18.12
C ALA A 378 -13.41 -6.14 16.79
N GLY A 379 -14.10 -6.08 15.64
CA GLY A 379 -13.46 -6.05 14.32
C GLY A 379 -12.60 -4.81 14.07
N LEU A 380 -13.09 -3.61 14.38
CA LEU A 380 -12.29 -2.38 14.27
C LEU A 380 -11.08 -2.42 15.23
N GLY A 381 -11.26 -2.99 16.42
CA GLY A 381 -10.16 -3.22 17.37
C GLY A 381 -9.13 -4.26 16.91
N GLU A 382 -9.51 -5.26 16.11
CA GLU A 382 -8.53 -6.16 15.47
C GLU A 382 -7.69 -5.38 14.44
N LEU A 383 -8.31 -4.54 13.60
CA LEU A 383 -7.58 -3.71 12.63
C LEU A 383 -6.60 -2.75 13.29
N ASP A 384 -7.01 -2.12 14.39
CA ASP A 384 -6.13 -1.24 15.17
C ASP A 384 -4.87 -2.02 15.63
N ARG A 385 -5.03 -3.20 16.23
CA ARG A 385 -3.89 -4.02 16.72
C ARG A 385 -2.95 -4.53 15.62
N VAL A 386 -3.49 -4.86 14.44
CA VAL A 386 -2.64 -5.34 13.35
C VAL A 386 -1.79 -4.19 12.79
N ARG A 387 -2.36 -2.99 12.67
CA ARG A 387 -1.60 -1.77 12.30
C ARG A 387 -0.51 -1.44 13.33
N ASP A 388 -0.80 -1.56 14.63
CA ASP A 388 0.16 -1.35 15.73
C ASP A 388 1.41 -2.24 15.66
N ARG A 389 1.24 -3.50 15.23
CA ARG A 389 2.30 -4.52 15.26
C ARG A 389 3.07 -4.63 13.96
N MET A 390 2.43 -4.32 12.83
CA MET A 390 3.00 -4.57 11.50
C MET A 390 3.69 -3.39 10.88
N GLY A 391 3.64 -2.17 11.44
CA GLY A 391 4.57 -1.07 11.09
C GLY A 391 4.76 -0.78 9.59
N GLY A 392 3.81 -1.15 8.74
CA GLY A 392 4.02 -1.28 7.30
C GLY A 392 2.76 -0.95 6.53
N LEU A 393 2.97 -0.37 5.35
CA LEU A 393 1.99 -0.07 4.31
C LEU A 393 1.18 -1.30 3.82
N GLU A 394 1.49 -2.51 4.29
CA GLU A 394 1.08 -3.80 3.73
C GLU A 394 -0.41 -4.17 3.87
N LEU A 395 -1.18 -3.51 4.75
CA LEU A 395 -2.54 -3.99 5.09
C LEU A 395 -3.67 -3.38 4.26
N VAL A 396 -3.36 -2.61 3.23
CA VAL A 396 -4.32 -1.63 2.71
C VAL A 396 -5.31 -2.19 1.69
N SER A 397 -5.12 -3.39 1.13
CA SER A 397 -6.05 -3.92 0.10
C SER A 397 -7.15 -4.84 0.65
N GLY A 398 -6.81 -5.97 1.27
CA GLY A 398 -7.79 -7.00 1.67
C GLY A 398 -8.55 -6.71 2.98
N THR A 399 -7.86 -6.35 4.06
CA THR A 399 -8.48 -6.17 5.38
C THR A 399 -9.26 -4.86 5.54
N ALA A 400 -8.81 -3.82 4.82
CA ALA A 400 -9.49 -2.53 4.76
C ALA A 400 -10.92 -2.67 4.20
N LEU A 401 -11.15 -3.62 3.28
CA LEU A 401 -12.48 -3.89 2.71
C LEU A 401 -13.46 -4.31 3.81
N HIS A 402 -13.09 -5.28 4.65
CA HIS A 402 -13.95 -5.74 5.75
C HIS A 402 -14.12 -4.67 6.84
N GLY A 403 -13.08 -3.88 7.12
CA GLY A 403 -13.18 -2.71 8.01
C GLY A 403 -14.23 -1.71 7.53
N ARG A 404 -14.24 -1.42 6.23
CA ARG A 404 -15.23 -0.54 5.61
C ARG A 404 -16.65 -1.10 5.65
N GLU A 405 -16.83 -2.39 5.36
CA GLU A 405 -18.14 -3.03 5.45
C GLU A 405 -18.70 -2.99 6.89
N LEU A 406 -17.83 -3.22 7.89
CA LEU A 406 -18.18 -3.07 9.31
C LEU A 406 -18.55 -1.63 9.67
N ALA A 407 -17.77 -0.65 9.20
CA ALA A 407 -18.04 0.76 9.41
C ALA A 407 -19.37 1.20 8.79
N GLY A 408 -19.64 0.80 7.55
CA GLY A 408 -20.90 1.07 6.86
C GLY A 408 -22.11 0.47 7.58
N LEU A 409 -21.99 -0.78 8.05
CA LEU A 409 -23.03 -1.42 8.86
C LEU A 409 -23.25 -0.67 10.18
N ALA A 410 -22.18 -0.22 10.85
CA ALA A 410 -22.28 0.57 12.07
C ALA A 410 -23.06 1.86 11.84
N MET A 411 -22.70 2.61 10.78
CA MET A 411 -23.36 3.87 10.45
C MET A 411 -24.84 3.70 10.16
N LYS A 412 -25.21 2.67 9.39
CA LYS A 412 -26.61 2.32 9.14
C LYS A 412 -27.38 2.08 10.44
N LEU A 413 -26.83 1.22 11.32
CA LEU A 413 -27.47 0.89 12.60
C LEU A 413 -27.61 2.08 13.56
N VAL A 414 -26.65 3.01 13.55
CA VAL A 414 -26.69 4.20 14.42
C VAL A 414 -27.68 5.24 13.88
N LEU A 415 -27.82 5.40 12.56
CA LEU A 415 -28.76 6.37 11.99
C LEU A 415 -30.23 5.94 12.15
N ASP A 416 -30.51 4.64 12.22
CA ASP A 416 -31.84 4.05 12.44
C ASP A 416 -32.34 4.12 13.91
N GLY A 417 -31.87 5.10 14.71
CA GLY A 417 -32.35 5.31 16.09
C GLY A 417 -31.32 5.82 17.12
N GLY A 418 -30.18 6.34 16.67
CA GLY A 418 -29.14 6.92 17.52
C GLY A 418 -29.30 8.42 17.76
N THR A 419 -28.71 8.91 18.84
CA THR A 419 -28.59 10.35 19.13
C THR A 419 -27.42 10.96 18.37
N ALA A 420 -27.41 12.29 18.19
CA ALA A 420 -26.32 13.00 17.52
C ALA A 420 -24.93 12.69 18.12
N ARG A 421 -24.85 12.57 19.45
CA ARG A 421 -23.62 12.17 20.18
C ARG A 421 -23.17 10.75 19.83
N ARG A 422 -24.10 9.79 19.75
CA ARG A 422 -23.77 8.41 19.35
C ARG A 422 -23.32 8.33 17.88
N VAL A 423 -23.91 9.14 17.00
CA VAL A 423 -23.46 9.25 15.61
C VAL A 423 -22.02 9.78 15.58
N PHE A 424 -21.73 10.85 16.31
CA PHE A 424 -20.37 11.40 16.44
C PHE A 424 -19.36 10.34 16.89
N ASP A 425 -19.63 9.66 18.00
CA ASP A 425 -18.70 8.66 18.57
C ASP A 425 -18.39 7.53 17.58
N TRP A 426 -19.38 7.12 16.79
CA TRP A 426 -19.21 6.08 15.78
C TRP A 426 -18.50 6.58 14.53
N LEU A 427 -18.77 7.81 14.09
CA LEU A 427 -18.04 8.44 12.99
C LEU A 427 -16.55 8.53 13.31
N GLU A 428 -16.21 8.96 14.51
CA GLU A 428 -14.81 9.09 14.90
C GLU A 428 -14.12 7.72 15.04
N ARG A 429 -14.82 6.68 15.53
CA ARG A 429 -14.26 5.32 15.57
C ARG A 429 -14.04 4.69 14.20
N THR A 430 -14.88 5.01 13.22
CA THR A 430 -14.79 4.43 11.87
C THR A 430 -13.83 5.20 10.97
N ARG A 431 -13.82 6.54 11.05
CA ARG A 431 -12.95 7.39 10.21
C ARG A 431 -11.51 7.47 10.66
N ALA A 432 -11.30 7.51 11.97
CA ALA A 432 -9.99 7.85 12.48
C ALA A 432 -8.96 6.70 12.30
N GLN A 433 -9.32 5.57 11.70
CA GLN A 433 -8.41 4.42 11.56
C GLN A 433 -7.11 4.73 10.81
N THR A 434 -7.13 5.61 9.81
CA THR A 434 -5.95 5.94 9.00
C THR A 434 -5.12 7.10 9.57
N HIS A 435 -5.74 8.00 10.34
CA HIS A 435 -5.07 9.20 10.91
C HIS A 435 -4.81 9.11 12.43
N ARG A 436 -5.09 7.94 13.05
CA ARG A 436 -4.90 7.68 14.49
C ARG A 436 -3.49 7.33 14.89
N TYR A 437 -2.60 7.11 13.94
CA TYR A 437 -1.24 6.70 14.24
C TYR A 437 -0.30 7.88 14.07
N GLU A 438 0.33 8.23 15.18
CA GLU A 438 1.52 9.07 15.20
C GLU A 438 2.70 8.13 14.99
N PRO A 439 3.42 8.21 13.85
CA PRO A 439 4.68 7.50 13.71
C PRO A 439 5.59 7.96 14.84
N ILE A 440 6.06 7.04 15.69
CA ILE A 440 7.11 7.41 16.64
C ILE A 440 8.40 7.50 15.82
N ALA A 441 8.85 8.72 15.59
CA ALA A 441 10.23 8.97 15.18
C ALA A 441 11.16 8.43 16.27
N GLY A 442 11.84 7.30 16.00
CA GLY A 442 12.77 6.70 16.95
C GLY A 442 12.71 5.17 17.06
N ALA A 443 12.53 4.43 15.96
CA ALA A 443 12.96 3.04 15.90
C ALA A 443 14.50 2.98 15.74
N ASP A 444 15.24 3.64 16.63
CA ASP A 444 16.71 3.73 16.61
C ASP A 444 17.39 2.49 17.25
N ASP A 445 16.66 1.38 17.38
CA ASP A 445 17.20 0.09 17.86
C ASP A 445 17.21 -0.91 16.70
N PRO A 446 18.34 -1.02 15.98
CA PRO A 446 18.48 -1.90 14.84
C PRO A 446 18.13 -3.36 15.16
N GLU A 447 18.37 -3.81 16.39
CA GLU A 447 18.18 -5.20 16.80
C GLU A 447 16.69 -5.57 16.87
N VAL A 448 15.84 -4.67 17.38
CA VAL A 448 14.38 -4.88 17.38
C VAL A 448 13.80 -4.83 15.97
N ALA A 449 14.26 -3.88 15.15
CA ALA A 449 13.82 -3.77 13.76
C ALA A 449 14.18 -5.05 12.96
N GLU A 450 15.37 -5.60 13.20
CA GLU A 450 15.81 -6.86 12.59
C GLU A 450 14.92 -8.04 13.00
N ARG A 451 14.62 -8.22 14.30
CA ARG A 451 13.75 -9.32 14.76
C ARG A 451 12.33 -9.22 14.17
N ILE A 452 11.80 -8.01 14.02
CA ILE A 452 10.49 -7.81 13.36
C ILE A 452 10.57 -8.19 11.88
N ALA A 453 11.62 -7.76 11.17
CA ALA A 453 11.84 -8.12 9.77
C ALA A 453 11.95 -9.64 9.59
N GLU A 454 12.70 -10.33 10.45
CA GLU A 454 12.79 -11.80 10.46
C GLU A 454 11.43 -12.46 10.72
N MET A 455 10.65 -11.97 11.70
CA MET A 455 9.31 -12.48 11.95
C MET A 455 8.39 -12.36 10.73
N ARG A 456 8.42 -11.22 10.01
CA ARG A 456 7.66 -11.03 8.77
C ARG A 456 8.15 -11.95 7.65
N GLY A 457 9.46 -12.04 7.46
CA GLY A 457 10.08 -12.95 6.49
C GLY A 457 9.71 -14.42 6.74
N LEU A 458 9.66 -14.84 8.01
CA LEU A 458 9.24 -16.17 8.45
C LEU A 458 7.74 -16.41 8.24
N ASP A 459 6.88 -15.42 8.52
CA ASP A 459 5.43 -15.54 8.26
C ASP A 459 5.16 -15.74 6.75
N GLN A 460 5.81 -14.93 5.90
CA GLN A 460 5.76 -15.10 4.44
C GLN A 460 6.33 -16.45 4.00
N ALA A 461 7.43 -16.92 4.62
CA ALA A 461 8.00 -18.23 4.34
C ALA A 461 7.03 -19.37 4.71
N ILE A 462 6.35 -19.27 5.84
CA ILE A 462 5.33 -20.23 6.27
C ILE A 462 4.17 -20.24 5.26
N HIS A 463 3.70 -19.07 4.84
CA HIS A 463 2.64 -18.95 3.84
C HIS A 463 3.04 -19.56 2.50
N GLN A 464 4.23 -19.25 2.00
CA GLN A 464 4.77 -19.81 0.76
C GLN A 464 4.96 -21.33 0.86
N ALA A 465 5.52 -21.84 1.97
CA ALA A 465 5.69 -23.27 2.19
C ALA A 465 4.33 -23.99 2.22
N GLN A 466 3.30 -23.42 2.88
CA GLN A 466 1.93 -23.96 2.83
C GLN A 466 1.35 -23.96 1.42
N HIS A 467 1.62 -22.91 0.64
CA HIS A 467 1.17 -22.79 -0.73
C HIS A 467 1.76 -23.88 -1.63
N LEU A 468 3.06 -24.12 -1.50
CA LEU A 468 3.80 -25.16 -2.22
C LEU A 468 3.60 -26.58 -1.65
N GLY A 469 2.92 -26.71 -0.50
CA GLY A 469 2.73 -27.99 0.17
C GLY A 469 3.97 -28.51 0.92
N HIS A 470 4.94 -27.64 1.18
CA HIS A 470 6.16 -27.96 1.92
C HIS A 470 5.91 -28.00 3.44
N PRO A 471 6.75 -28.73 4.21
CA PRO A 471 6.68 -28.75 5.67
C PRO A 471 6.87 -27.35 6.28
N THR A 472 6.10 -27.02 7.32
CA THR A 472 6.13 -25.68 7.97
C THR A 472 6.53 -25.72 9.45
N SER A 473 6.75 -26.90 10.02
CA SER A 473 7.05 -27.07 11.45
C SER A 473 8.32 -26.32 11.88
N ALA A 474 9.40 -26.46 11.11
CA ALA A 474 10.66 -25.78 11.38
C ALA A 474 10.53 -24.24 11.31
N LEU A 475 9.86 -23.74 10.26
CA LEU A 475 9.61 -22.29 10.10
C LEU A 475 8.76 -21.73 11.25
N ARG A 476 7.73 -22.46 11.69
CA ARG A 476 6.89 -22.08 12.85
C ARG A 476 7.68 -22.08 14.16
N ALA A 477 8.61 -23.01 14.34
CA ALA A 477 9.48 -23.04 15.52
C ALA A 477 10.42 -21.81 15.55
N LYS A 478 11.05 -21.48 14.42
CA LYS A 478 11.85 -20.26 14.26
C LYS A 478 11.02 -19.00 14.52
N TYR A 479 9.80 -18.92 13.98
CA TYR A 479 8.89 -17.80 14.24
C TYR A 479 8.59 -17.63 15.74
N ALA A 480 8.30 -18.72 16.44
CA ALA A 480 8.02 -18.69 17.88
C ALA A 480 9.27 -18.33 18.72
N GLU A 481 10.48 -18.66 18.25
CA GLU A 481 11.73 -18.20 18.85
C GLU A 481 11.92 -16.70 18.67
N ARG A 482 11.83 -16.18 17.44
CA ARG A 482 11.95 -14.74 17.15
C ARG A 482 10.91 -13.90 17.86
N LEU A 483 9.68 -14.41 17.97
CA LEU A 483 8.62 -13.79 18.77
C LEU A 483 9.03 -13.67 20.24
N ARG A 484 9.61 -14.72 20.84
CA ARG A 484 10.08 -14.66 22.24
C ARG A 484 11.25 -13.69 22.42
N GLU A 485 12.16 -13.62 21.46
CA GLU A 485 13.27 -12.67 21.46
C GLU A 485 12.77 -11.23 21.36
N SER A 486 11.83 -10.94 20.45
CA SER A 486 11.26 -9.59 20.31
C SER A 486 10.53 -9.15 21.58
N HIS A 487 9.79 -10.05 22.24
CA HIS A 487 9.19 -9.78 23.56
C HIS A 487 10.24 -9.42 24.62
N ARG A 488 11.40 -10.12 24.67
CA ARG A 488 12.50 -9.79 25.60
C ARG A 488 13.12 -8.42 25.34
N LEU A 489 13.21 -8.01 24.08
CA LEU A 489 13.70 -6.69 23.66
C LEU A 489 12.65 -5.57 23.86
N GLY A 490 11.49 -5.89 24.45
CA GLY A 490 10.46 -4.91 24.81
C GLY A 490 9.50 -4.55 23.66
N TRP A 491 9.33 -5.42 22.67
CA TRP A 491 8.42 -5.18 21.54
C TRP A 491 6.94 -4.99 21.95
N ASP A 492 6.49 -5.55 23.08
CA ASP A 492 5.12 -5.36 23.60
C ASP A 492 4.77 -3.91 23.94
N ALA A 493 5.78 -3.03 24.07
CA ALA A 493 5.59 -1.59 24.20
C ALA A 493 5.63 -0.95 22.80
N GLY A 494 4.47 -0.91 22.13
CA GLY A 494 4.28 -0.44 20.74
C GLY A 494 5.23 0.68 20.30
N ARG A 495 6.18 0.32 19.41
CA ARG A 495 7.25 1.20 18.91
C ARG A 495 6.96 1.88 17.56
N TRP A 496 5.92 1.47 16.83
CA TRP A 496 5.58 2.08 15.53
C TRP A 496 4.59 3.25 15.64
N GLY A 497 3.99 3.42 16.82
CA GLY A 497 3.05 4.49 17.12
C GLY A 497 2.26 4.18 18.38
N LYS A 498 1.67 5.21 18.99
CA LYS A 498 0.61 5.02 19.97
C LYS A 498 -0.73 5.29 19.27
N PRO A 499 -1.73 4.41 19.37
CA PRO A 499 -3.06 4.72 18.86
C PRO A 499 -3.57 5.97 19.58
N ARG A 500 -3.83 7.03 18.82
CA ARG A 500 -4.46 8.24 19.36
C ARG A 500 -5.84 7.85 19.91
N PRO A 501 -6.17 8.23 21.16
CA PRO A 501 -7.49 8.01 21.70
C PRO A 501 -8.50 8.74 20.81
N VAL A 502 -9.63 8.06 20.53
CA VAL A 502 -10.72 8.68 19.77
C VAL A 502 -11.25 9.86 20.57
N ALA A 503 -11.31 11.04 19.95
CA ALA A 503 -11.76 12.24 20.62
C ALA A 503 -13.24 12.09 21.00
N THR A 504 -13.57 12.43 22.24
CA THR A 504 -14.97 12.53 22.66
C THR A 504 -15.56 13.85 22.16
N VAL A 505 -16.87 13.88 21.97
CA VAL A 505 -17.57 15.11 21.55
C VAL A 505 -17.36 16.27 22.54
N ASN A 506 -17.17 15.97 23.83
CA ASN A 506 -16.93 17.00 24.85
C ASN A 506 -15.53 17.62 24.71
N GLN A 507 -14.49 16.81 24.48
CA GLN A 507 -13.14 17.31 24.24
C GLN A 507 -13.08 18.18 22.98
N VAL A 508 -13.82 17.78 21.93
CA VAL A 508 -13.94 18.57 20.70
C VAL A 508 -14.69 19.87 20.95
N ALA A 509 -15.83 19.84 21.66
CA ALA A 509 -16.58 21.04 22.00
C ALA A 509 -15.76 22.04 22.82
N GLU A 510 -14.94 21.56 23.77
CA GLU A 510 -14.05 22.40 24.57
C GLU A 510 -12.96 23.07 23.71
N ALA A 511 -12.32 22.33 22.81
CA ALA A 511 -11.25 22.85 21.95
C ALA A 511 -11.74 23.77 20.82
N LEU A 512 -13.03 23.75 20.47
CA LEU A 512 -13.58 24.57 19.40
C LEU A 512 -13.57 26.06 19.78
N GLY A 513 -13.78 26.40 21.05
CA GLY A 513 -13.99 27.79 21.46
C GLY A 513 -15.18 28.40 20.73
N ASP A 514 -14.97 29.54 20.08
CA ASP A 514 -16.02 30.24 19.31
C ASP A 514 -16.30 29.60 17.93
N ARG A 515 -15.56 28.54 17.56
CA ARG A 515 -15.71 27.84 16.28
C ARG A 515 -16.87 26.85 16.32
N ALA A 516 -17.34 26.44 15.15
CA ALA A 516 -18.30 25.34 14.99
C ALA A 516 -17.69 24.19 14.18
N LEU A 517 -18.01 22.95 14.55
CA LEU A 517 -17.64 21.77 13.80
C LEU A 517 -18.83 21.19 13.05
N VAL A 518 -18.63 20.82 11.78
CA VAL A 518 -19.58 20.09 10.95
C VAL A 518 -18.95 18.78 10.50
N SER A 519 -19.43 17.66 11.02
CA SER A 519 -19.01 16.31 10.61
C SER A 519 -20.08 15.66 9.76
N PHE A 520 -19.85 15.60 8.45
CA PHE A 520 -20.77 14.96 7.50
C PHE A 520 -20.73 13.45 7.67
N ALA A 521 -21.76 12.72 7.24
CA ALA A 521 -21.78 11.27 7.16
C ALA A 521 -22.72 10.81 6.05
N VAL A 522 -22.41 9.68 5.43
CA VAL A 522 -23.25 9.07 4.40
C VAL A 522 -23.64 7.66 4.82
N SER A 523 -24.92 7.33 4.66
CA SER A 523 -25.43 5.97 4.79
C SER A 523 -26.45 5.72 3.69
N ASP A 524 -26.24 4.65 2.93
CA ASP A 524 -26.96 4.39 1.68
C ASP A 524 -26.89 5.64 0.76
N ASP A 525 -28.00 6.31 0.43
CA ASP A 525 -27.99 7.59 -0.31
C ASP A 525 -28.28 8.81 0.59
N ALA A 526 -28.34 8.67 1.92
CA ALA A 526 -28.63 9.80 2.80
C ALA A 526 -27.34 10.48 3.29
N VAL A 527 -27.24 11.80 3.11
CA VAL A 527 -26.26 12.65 3.78
C VAL A 527 -26.86 13.17 5.08
N VAL A 528 -26.07 13.11 6.14
CA VAL A 528 -26.36 13.79 7.40
C VAL A 528 -25.15 14.60 7.86
N ALA A 529 -25.36 15.56 8.74
CA ALA A 529 -24.29 16.29 9.42
C ALA A 529 -24.51 16.25 10.93
N VAL A 530 -23.45 15.91 11.67
CA VAL A 530 -23.35 16.17 13.09
C VAL A 530 -22.70 17.54 13.28
N VAL A 531 -23.43 18.48 13.87
CA VAL A 531 -22.94 19.84 14.11
C VAL A 531 -22.71 20.03 15.61
N VAL A 532 -21.51 20.53 15.95
CA VAL A 532 -21.10 20.85 17.32
C VAL A 532 -20.81 22.34 17.40
N ALA A 533 -21.56 23.06 18.23
CA ALA A 533 -21.36 24.49 18.49
C ALA A 533 -21.89 24.81 19.89
N ASP A 534 -21.19 25.67 20.65
CA ASP A 534 -21.55 26.09 22.01
C ASP A 534 -21.87 24.92 22.95
N GLY A 535 -21.13 23.81 22.83
CA GLY A 535 -21.36 22.57 23.59
C GLY A 535 -22.60 21.76 23.18
N ALA A 536 -23.45 22.28 22.30
CA ALA A 536 -24.61 21.59 21.76
C ALA A 536 -24.22 20.71 20.57
N VAL A 537 -24.88 19.54 20.46
CA VAL A 537 -24.63 18.56 19.38
C VAL A 537 -25.95 18.24 18.69
N ARG A 538 -26.06 18.54 17.39
CA ARG A 538 -27.26 18.29 16.59
C ARG A 538 -26.97 17.41 15.40
N LEU A 539 -27.94 16.58 15.03
CA LEU A 539 -27.93 15.77 13.81
C LEU A 539 -28.90 16.39 12.82
N VAL A 540 -28.42 16.75 11.63
CA VAL A 540 -29.22 17.36 10.55
C VAL A 540 -29.21 16.42 9.35
N ARG A 541 -30.37 16.20 8.72
CA ARG A 541 -30.50 15.41 7.48
C ARG A 541 -30.42 16.35 6.28
N LEU A 542 -29.59 16.02 5.31
CA LEU A 542 -29.22 16.90 4.18
C LEU A 542 -29.62 16.33 2.81
N GLY A 543 -30.46 15.30 2.78
CA GLY A 543 -30.96 14.72 1.52
C GLY A 543 -29.98 13.74 0.86
N SER A 544 -29.93 13.75 -0.47
CA SER A 544 -29.24 12.73 -1.29
C SER A 544 -27.72 12.95 -1.38
N ALA A 545 -26.96 11.88 -1.13
CA ALA A 545 -25.50 11.84 -1.25
C ALA A 545 -25.04 11.83 -2.69
N LYS A 546 -25.77 11.13 -3.57
CA LYS A 546 -25.53 11.16 -5.01
C LYS A 546 -25.70 12.56 -5.59
N SER A 547 -26.73 13.29 -5.16
CA SER A 547 -26.94 14.67 -5.62
C SER A 547 -25.79 15.59 -5.19
N ALA A 548 -25.41 15.57 -3.90
CA ALA A 548 -24.31 16.38 -3.40
C ALA A 548 -22.98 16.03 -4.09
N GLY A 549 -22.70 14.73 -4.26
CA GLY A 549 -21.50 14.25 -4.95
C GLY A 549 -21.46 14.68 -6.42
N GLU A 550 -22.60 14.65 -7.12
CA GLU A 550 -22.68 15.10 -8.51
C GLU A 550 -22.43 16.59 -8.67
N HIS A 551 -23.03 17.43 -7.80
CA HIS A 551 -22.77 18.86 -7.80
C HIS A 551 -21.31 19.19 -7.46
N ALA A 552 -20.72 18.50 -6.48
CA ALA A 552 -19.31 18.65 -6.13
C ALA A 552 -18.39 18.28 -7.31
N ARG A 553 -18.69 17.17 -8.00
CA ARG A 553 -17.95 16.73 -9.18
C ARG A 553 -18.03 17.75 -10.31
N ARG A 554 -19.23 18.22 -10.65
CA ARG A 554 -19.44 19.23 -11.70
C ARG A 554 -18.73 20.54 -11.38
N LEU A 555 -18.82 20.99 -10.13
CA LEU A 555 -18.12 22.19 -9.69
C LEU A 555 -16.61 22.05 -9.88
N ASN A 556 -16.00 20.92 -9.52
CA ASN A 556 -14.56 20.70 -9.76
C ASN A 556 -14.20 20.69 -11.24
N VAL A 557 -15.04 20.09 -12.09
CA VAL A 557 -14.84 20.13 -13.55
C VAL A 557 -14.86 21.58 -14.05
N ASP A 558 -15.82 22.39 -13.58
CA ASP A 558 -15.92 23.80 -13.95
C ASP A 558 -14.69 24.60 -13.46
N LEU A 559 -14.22 24.38 -12.23
CA LEU A 559 -13.01 25.02 -11.70
C LEU A 559 -11.74 24.61 -12.48
N ASN A 560 -11.59 23.32 -12.80
CA ASN A 560 -10.49 22.84 -13.65
C ASN A 560 -10.52 23.48 -15.04
N ALA A 561 -11.70 23.70 -15.61
CA ALA A 561 -11.86 24.37 -16.89
C ALA A 561 -11.55 25.88 -16.82
N LEU A 562 -11.73 26.50 -15.65
CA LEU A 562 -11.37 27.91 -15.39
C LEU A 562 -9.89 28.10 -15.03
N ALA A 563 -9.15 27.02 -14.76
CA ALA A 563 -7.77 27.07 -14.30
C ALA A 563 -6.81 27.82 -15.23
N PRO A 564 -6.83 27.63 -16.58
CA PRO A 564 -5.92 28.36 -17.44
C PRO A 564 -6.05 29.89 -17.28
N ASP A 565 -4.90 30.56 -17.21
CA ASP A 565 -4.85 32.02 -17.00
C ASP A 565 -5.42 32.81 -18.18
N HIS A 566 -5.38 32.22 -19.39
CA HIS A 566 -5.83 32.84 -20.63
C HIS A 566 -6.90 32.00 -21.30
N LEU A 567 -8.16 32.35 -21.05
CA LEU A 567 -9.34 31.74 -21.68
C LEU A 567 -10.16 32.80 -22.42
N PRO A 568 -10.82 32.46 -23.54
CA PRO A 568 -11.74 33.38 -24.21
C PRO A 568 -12.85 33.86 -23.25
N PRO A 569 -13.20 35.16 -23.23
CA PRO A 569 -14.18 35.71 -22.29
C PRO A 569 -15.54 35.00 -22.29
N MET A 570 -16.02 34.59 -23.47
CA MET A 570 -17.29 33.85 -23.58
C MET A 570 -17.26 32.49 -22.88
N LEU A 571 -16.11 31.80 -22.93
CA LEU A 571 -15.93 30.52 -22.24
C LEU A 571 -15.87 30.73 -20.73
N VAL A 572 -15.16 31.76 -20.28
CA VAL A 572 -15.09 32.13 -18.86
C VAL A 572 -16.49 32.41 -18.31
N GLU A 573 -17.28 33.25 -18.97
CA GLU A 573 -18.65 33.57 -18.55
C GLU A 573 -19.55 32.33 -18.49
N ALA A 574 -19.51 31.47 -19.51
CA ALA A 574 -20.32 30.26 -19.56
C ALA A 574 -19.98 29.27 -18.43
N VAL A 575 -18.69 28.98 -18.24
CA VAL A 575 -18.21 28.04 -17.22
C VAL A 575 -18.42 28.63 -15.82
N MET A 576 -18.13 29.91 -15.62
CA MET A 576 -18.39 30.62 -14.35
C MET A 576 -19.88 30.60 -13.97
N GLY A 577 -20.77 30.78 -14.95
CA GLY A 577 -22.21 30.65 -14.74
C GLY A 577 -22.62 29.24 -14.28
N SER A 578 -21.99 28.20 -14.81
CA SER A 578 -22.17 26.82 -14.32
C SER A 578 -21.64 26.64 -12.91
N ALA A 579 -20.41 27.08 -12.64
CA ALA A 579 -19.75 26.95 -11.34
C ALA A 579 -20.59 27.61 -10.23
N ARG A 580 -21.08 28.83 -10.45
CA ARG A 580 -21.95 29.55 -9.51
C ARG A 580 -23.23 28.77 -9.20
N ARG A 581 -23.87 28.18 -10.21
CA ARG A 581 -25.07 27.36 -10.01
C ARG A 581 -24.76 26.10 -9.19
N GLN A 582 -23.66 25.40 -9.47
CA GLN A 582 -23.29 24.21 -8.70
C GLN A 582 -22.93 24.57 -7.25
N ALA A 583 -22.21 25.67 -7.02
CA ALA A 583 -21.89 26.17 -5.69
C ALA A 583 -23.15 26.54 -4.89
N GLU A 584 -24.12 27.20 -5.53
CA GLU A 584 -25.41 27.55 -4.91
C GLU A 584 -26.21 26.30 -4.50
N LEU A 585 -26.26 25.28 -5.36
CA LEU A 585 -26.96 24.02 -5.07
C LEU A 585 -26.31 23.26 -3.90
N LEU A 586 -24.97 23.22 -3.84
CA LEU A 586 -24.24 22.63 -2.72
C LEU A 586 -24.45 23.40 -1.43
N ASP A 587 -24.40 24.74 -1.48
CA ASP A 587 -24.60 25.60 -0.32
C ASP A 587 -26.01 25.44 0.26
N ALA A 588 -27.02 25.45 -0.60
CA ALA A 588 -28.41 25.24 -0.23
C ALA A 588 -28.66 23.86 0.39
N GLN A 589 -27.95 22.81 -0.08
CA GLN A 589 -28.09 21.46 0.45
C GLN A 589 -27.30 21.23 1.73
N LEU A 590 -26.03 21.68 1.79
CA LEU A 590 -25.07 21.24 2.81
C LEU A 590 -24.88 22.24 3.95
N ILE A 591 -25.01 23.55 3.68
CA ILE A 591 -24.63 24.60 4.64
C ILE A 591 -25.85 25.34 5.19
N ARG A 592 -26.76 25.84 4.34
CA ARG A 592 -27.94 26.60 4.79
C ARG A 592 -28.84 25.88 5.80
N PRO A 593 -29.03 24.54 5.73
CA PRO A 593 -29.81 23.84 6.75
C PRO A 593 -29.17 23.85 8.15
N LEU A 594 -27.88 24.19 8.26
CA LEU A 594 -27.11 24.17 9.51
C LEU A 594 -27.20 25.52 10.24
N THR A 595 -28.41 25.90 10.66
CA THR A 595 -28.69 27.24 11.23
C THR A 595 -27.87 27.60 12.48
N MET A 596 -27.35 26.61 13.21
CA MET A 596 -26.52 26.82 14.41
C MET A 596 -25.11 27.32 14.12
N LEU A 597 -24.67 27.35 12.86
CA LEU A 597 -23.33 27.83 12.52
C LEU A 597 -23.16 29.35 12.77
N GLY A 598 -24.21 30.15 12.54
CA GLY A 598 -24.11 31.61 12.57
C GLY A 598 -22.93 32.11 11.72
N HIS A 599 -22.15 33.06 12.24
CA HIS A 599 -20.95 33.63 11.61
C HIS A 599 -19.62 33.02 12.09
N ARG A 600 -19.64 31.93 12.86
CA ARG A 600 -18.46 31.31 13.50
C ARG A 600 -17.45 30.77 12.50
N ASP A 601 -16.17 30.77 12.81
CA ASP A 601 -15.20 30.01 12.01
C ASP A 601 -15.49 28.50 12.06
N LEU A 602 -15.13 27.77 11.00
CA LEU A 602 -15.60 26.39 10.81
C LEU A 602 -14.48 25.35 10.82
N VAL A 603 -14.78 24.21 11.44
CA VAL A 603 -14.04 22.95 11.26
C VAL A 603 -14.95 21.99 10.51
N ILE A 604 -14.56 21.62 9.29
CA ILE A 604 -15.35 20.77 8.39
C ILE A 604 -14.71 19.40 8.31
N VAL A 605 -15.47 18.36 8.65
CA VAL A 605 -15.08 16.96 8.53
C VAL A 605 -15.93 16.29 7.45
N PRO A 606 -15.45 16.28 6.19
CA PRO A 606 -16.18 15.72 5.06
C PRO A 606 -16.11 14.19 4.99
N THR A 607 -16.79 13.61 4.00
CA THR A 607 -16.83 12.16 3.76
C THR A 607 -17.13 11.88 2.29
N GLY A 608 -16.57 10.80 1.76
CA GLY A 608 -16.73 10.38 0.36
C GLY A 608 -16.50 11.57 -0.59
N ALA A 609 -17.38 11.71 -1.58
CA ALA A 609 -17.31 12.77 -2.59
C ALA A 609 -17.27 14.21 -2.02
N LEU A 610 -17.66 14.42 -0.76
CA LEU A 610 -17.65 15.76 -0.15
C LEU A 610 -16.25 16.30 0.12
N TYR A 611 -15.20 15.45 0.11
CA TYR A 611 -13.83 15.94 0.16
C TYR A 611 -13.46 16.83 -1.03
N ALA A 612 -14.11 16.62 -2.18
CA ALA A 612 -13.89 17.43 -3.37
C ALA A 612 -14.61 18.81 -3.28
N VAL A 613 -15.45 19.07 -2.29
CA VAL A 613 -16.20 20.34 -2.23
C VAL A 613 -15.24 21.51 -1.99
N PRO A 614 -15.19 22.52 -2.88
CA PRO A 614 -14.42 23.74 -2.66
C PRO A 614 -15.18 24.66 -1.71
N TRP A 615 -15.05 24.41 -0.41
CA TRP A 615 -15.84 25.04 0.65
C TRP A 615 -15.84 26.58 0.58
N GLY A 616 -14.69 27.20 0.29
CA GLY A 616 -14.56 28.66 0.17
C GLY A 616 -15.29 29.28 -1.04
N VAL A 617 -15.77 28.47 -1.99
CA VAL A 617 -16.57 28.92 -3.14
C VAL A 617 -18.05 29.02 -2.78
N LEU A 618 -18.51 28.25 -1.79
CA LEU A 618 -19.92 28.22 -1.40
C LEU A 618 -20.35 29.59 -0.85
N PRO A 619 -21.47 30.18 -1.33
CA PRO A 619 -21.89 31.52 -0.94
C PRO A 619 -21.94 31.78 0.57
N SER A 620 -22.40 30.83 1.39
CA SER A 620 -22.48 31.03 2.85
C SER A 620 -21.11 30.97 3.56
N LEU A 621 -20.05 30.58 2.85
CA LEU A 621 -18.69 30.35 3.37
C LEU A 621 -17.63 31.26 2.72
N GLN A 622 -18.02 32.12 1.78
CA GLN A 622 -17.07 33.04 1.14
C GLN A 622 -16.45 33.99 2.17
N SER A 623 -15.12 34.12 2.13
CA SER A 623 -14.32 34.90 3.08
C SER A 623 -14.51 34.50 4.56
N ARG A 624 -15.04 33.30 4.83
CA ARG A 624 -15.21 32.75 6.17
C ARG A 624 -14.05 31.79 6.46
N PRO A 625 -13.30 31.97 7.57
CA PRO A 625 -12.25 31.03 7.94
C PRO A 625 -12.82 29.62 8.14
N ALA A 626 -12.26 28.67 7.40
CA ALA A 626 -12.66 27.27 7.45
C ALA A 626 -11.43 26.36 7.36
N VAL A 627 -11.43 25.33 8.19
CA VAL A 627 -10.43 24.27 8.21
C VAL A 627 -11.10 22.96 7.87
N VAL A 628 -10.49 22.17 6.99
CA VAL A 628 -10.96 20.84 6.63
C VAL A 628 -10.07 19.80 7.33
N ALA A 629 -10.68 18.84 8.02
CA ALA A 629 -9.96 17.80 8.72
C ALA A 629 -10.51 16.41 8.39
N PRO A 630 -9.68 15.37 8.36
CA PRO A 630 -10.14 14.02 8.02
C PRO A 630 -11.01 13.39 9.12
N SER A 631 -10.90 13.88 10.35
CA SER A 631 -11.76 13.52 11.49
C SER A 631 -11.65 14.60 12.56
N ALA A 632 -12.64 14.67 13.48
CA ALA A 632 -12.54 15.57 14.62
C ALA A 632 -11.38 15.18 15.56
N THR A 633 -11.07 13.88 15.64
CA THR A 633 -9.93 13.33 16.36
C THR A 633 -8.60 13.82 15.78
N ALA A 634 -8.45 13.81 14.46
CA ALA A 634 -7.24 14.30 13.80
C ALA A 634 -7.07 15.82 13.97
N TRP A 635 -8.15 16.58 13.84
CA TRP A 635 -8.16 18.02 14.11
C TRP A 635 -7.71 18.32 15.55
N LEU A 636 -8.30 17.65 16.54
CA LEU A 636 -7.96 17.84 17.95
C LEU A 636 -6.51 17.46 18.25
N ALA A 637 -5.99 16.42 17.61
CA ALA A 637 -4.58 16.05 17.75
C ALA A 637 -3.64 17.11 17.16
N ALA A 638 -3.97 17.64 15.98
CA ALA A 638 -3.21 18.72 15.34
C ALA A 638 -3.24 20.01 16.20
N GLU A 639 -4.36 20.34 16.83
CA GLU A 639 -4.48 21.47 17.74
C GLU A 639 -3.54 21.36 18.95
N HIS A 640 -3.44 20.16 19.53
CA HIS A 640 -2.60 19.89 20.70
C HIS A 640 -1.12 19.63 20.37
N THR A 641 -0.74 19.58 19.09
CA THR A 641 0.65 19.32 18.69
C THR A 641 1.56 20.44 19.21
N ARG A 642 2.55 20.07 20.03
CA ARG A 642 3.48 21.03 20.66
C ARG A 642 4.29 21.73 19.57
N THR A 643 4.36 23.06 19.66
CA THR A 643 5.11 23.86 18.69
C THR A 643 6.62 23.72 18.94
N PRO A 644 7.42 23.23 17.96
CA PRO A 644 8.88 23.27 18.08
C PRO A 644 9.36 24.73 18.21
N ARG A 645 10.44 24.97 18.96
CA ARG A 645 11.05 26.32 19.09
C ARG A 645 11.66 26.84 17.78
N ALA A 646 11.83 25.99 16.78
CA ALA A 646 12.50 26.31 15.52
C ALA A 646 11.72 27.34 14.68
N ARG A 647 12.45 28.30 14.10
CA ARG A 647 11.91 29.38 13.24
C ARG A 647 12.20 29.18 11.75
N LYS A 648 12.71 28.01 11.36
CA LYS A 648 13.20 27.72 10.00
C LYS A 648 12.05 27.78 8.99
N ILE A 649 12.24 28.54 7.92
CA ILE A 649 11.31 28.63 6.79
C ILE A 649 12.02 28.03 5.58
N VAL A 650 11.32 27.17 4.84
CA VAL A 650 11.85 26.50 3.66
C VAL A 650 11.00 26.87 2.45
N LEU A 651 11.65 27.30 1.38
CA LEU A 651 11.03 27.52 0.08
C LEU A 651 11.70 26.55 -0.90
N ALA A 652 10.95 25.61 -1.47
CA ALA A 652 11.46 24.62 -2.40
C ALA A 652 10.76 24.75 -3.76
N ARG A 653 11.55 24.69 -4.84
CA ARG A 653 11.06 24.71 -6.22
C ARG A 653 11.51 23.46 -6.97
N GLY A 654 10.56 22.72 -7.53
CA GLY A 654 10.80 21.64 -8.48
C GLY A 654 11.31 22.12 -9.85
N PRO A 655 11.64 21.19 -10.76
CA PRO A 655 12.00 21.50 -12.15
C PRO A 655 10.81 22.06 -12.94
N ASP A 656 11.10 22.69 -14.09
CA ASP A 656 10.13 23.09 -15.13
C ASP A 656 8.98 24.01 -14.74
N LEU A 657 9.15 24.82 -13.68
CA LEU A 657 8.18 25.83 -13.24
C LEU A 657 8.70 27.27 -13.42
N PRO A 658 8.71 27.83 -14.65
CA PRO A 658 9.22 29.17 -14.91
C PRO A 658 8.40 30.27 -14.19
N ALA A 659 7.08 30.12 -14.09
CA ALA A 659 6.22 31.05 -13.37
C ALA A 659 6.48 31.06 -11.84
N ALA A 660 6.77 29.90 -11.25
CA ALA A 660 7.09 29.77 -9.83
C ALA A 660 8.41 30.45 -9.42
N ARG A 661 9.26 30.84 -10.39
CA ARG A 661 10.46 31.66 -10.10
C ARG A 661 10.07 33.02 -9.55
N GLY A 662 9.16 33.72 -10.23
CA GLY A 662 8.68 35.03 -9.78
C GLY A 662 7.88 34.95 -8.48
N GLU A 663 7.15 33.85 -8.26
CA GLU A 663 6.43 33.58 -7.01
C GLU A 663 7.40 33.43 -5.84
N ILE A 664 8.35 32.48 -5.91
CA ILE A 664 9.26 32.19 -4.79
C ILE A 664 10.17 33.38 -4.47
N ASP A 665 10.63 34.12 -5.48
CA ASP A 665 11.43 35.33 -5.28
C ASP A 665 10.63 36.39 -4.49
N LYS A 666 9.32 36.54 -4.77
CA LYS A 666 8.43 37.40 -3.98
C LYS A 666 8.22 36.86 -2.57
N LEU A 667 7.99 35.54 -2.41
CA LEU A 667 7.79 34.93 -1.09
C LEU A 667 9.01 35.09 -0.17
N ALA A 668 10.22 35.08 -0.73
CA ALA A 668 11.44 35.36 0.01
C ALA A 668 11.49 36.78 0.61
N THR A 669 10.76 37.75 0.03
CA THR A 669 10.67 39.12 0.58
C THR A 669 9.81 39.19 1.84
N HIS A 670 8.77 38.35 1.96
CA HIS A 670 7.93 38.25 3.16
C HIS A 670 8.62 37.51 4.30
N HIS A 671 9.55 36.61 3.97
CA HIS A 671 10.23 35.71 4.92
C HIS A 671 11.75 35.82 4.84
N GLN A 672 12.31 36.90 5.40
CA GLN A 672 13.75 37.11 5.42
C GLN A 672 14.48 35.94 6.10
N GLY A 673 15.51 35.40 5.43
CA GLY A 673 16.29 34.26 5.93
C GLY A 673 15.69 32.88 5.63
N ALA A 674 14.67 32.79 4.76
CA ALA A 674 14.17 31.50 4.29
C ALA A 674 15.25 30.70 3.54
N ASN A 675 15.29 29.39 3.77
CA ASN A 675 16.18 28.48 3.04
C ASN A 675 15.58 28.15 1.68
N LEU A 676 16.16 28.72 0.61
CA LEU A 676 15.73 28.52 -0.76
C LEU A 676 16.45 27.35 -1.45
N LEU A 677 15.68 26.32 -1.79
CA LEU A 677 16.11 25.16 -2.58
C LEU A 677 15.50 25.23 -3.98
N SER A 678 16.33 25.33 -5.02
CA SER A 678 15.87 25.43 -6.41
C SER A 678 16.92 24.89 -7.39
N GLY A 679 16.49 24.53 -8.60
CA GLY A 679 17.36 23.96 -9.63
C GLY A 679 18.00 22.66 -9.15
N SER A 680 19.27 22.43 -9.48
CA SER A 680 20.01 21.22 -9.08
C SER A 680 20.18 21.02 -7.56
N ARG A 681 19.85 22.03 -6.74
CA ARG A 681 19.88 21.93 -5.27
C ARG A 681 18.57 21.42 -4.66
N ALA A 682 17.47 21.43 -5.41
CA ALA A 682 16.17 20.95 -4.97
C ALA A 682 16.06 19.43 -5.15
N THR A 683 16.98 18.68 -4.55
CA THR A 683 16.95 17.21 -4.57
C THR A 683 16.09 16.65 -3.44
N VAL A 684 15.54 15.45 -3.59
CA VAL A 684 14.72 14.74 -2.58
C VAL A 684 15.42 14.77 -1.22
N LYS A 685 16.69 14.35 -1.17
CA LYS A 685 17.50 14.33 0.05
C LYS A 685 17.67 15.72 0.68
N SER A 686 17.91 16.74 -0.14
CA SER A 686 18.12 18.11 0.35
C SER A 686 16.82 18.73 0.88
N VAL A 687 15.71 18.47 0.20
CA VAL A 687 14.38 18.91 0.60
C VAL A 687 13.97 18.24 1.90
N LEU A 688 14.03 16.91 2.03
CA LEU A 688 13.72 16.19 3.27
C LEU A 688 14.52 16.71 4.47
N ARG A 689 15.84 16.90 4.29
CA ARG A 689 16.71 17.51 5.32
C ARG A 689 16.30 18.94 5.67
N ALA A 690 15.83 19.71 4.70
CA ALA A 690 15.35 21.06 4.95
C ALA A 690 14.01 21.07 5.70
N LEU A 691 13.09 20.15 5.37
CA LEU A 691 11.78 20.03 5.99
C LEU A 691 11.87 19.61 7.47
N ASP A 692 12.84 18.77 7.84
CA ASP A 692 13.02 18.35 9.23
C ASP A 692 13.32 19.56 10.15
N GLY A 693 12.43 19.79 11.11
CA GLY A 693 12.44 20.91 12.05
C GLY A 693 11.93 22.25 11.49
N ALA A 694 11.28 22.28 10.32
CA ALA A 694 10.77 23.52 9.74
C ALA A 694 9.50 24.04 10.45
N LYS A 695 9.38 25.37 10.59
CA LYS A 695 8.13 26.03 11.02
C LYS A 695 7.13 26.08 9.87
N LEU A 696 7.62 26.48 8.69
CA LEU A 696 6.84 26.67 7.48
C LEU A 696 7.66 26.14 6.30
N ALA A 697 7.04 25.30 5.48
CA ALA A 697 7.58 24.89 4.20
C ALA A 697 6.61 25.29 3.09
N HIS A 698 7.11 25.95 2.06
CA HIS A 698 6.38 26.17 0.81
C HIS A 698 7.08 25.34 -0.28
N ILE A 699 6.35 24.46 -0.94
CA ILE A 699 6.85 23.59 -1.99
C ILE A 699 6.05 23.86 -3.26
N ALA A 700 6.70 24.46 -4.25
CA ALA A 700 6.16 24.64 -5.60
C ALA A 700 6.80 23.58 -6.51
N ALA A 701 6.02 22.58 -6.92
CA ALA A 701 6.49 21.44 -7.70
C ALA A 701 5.32 20.87 -8.52
N HIS A 702 5.61 20.19 -9.63
CA HIS A 702 4.62 19.27 -10.19
C HIS A 702 4.37 18.15 -9.18
N GLY A 703 3.14 17.68 -9.06
CA GLY A 703 2.83 16.62 -8.12
C GLY A 703 1.69 15.77 -8.63
N ALA A 704 1.80 14.47 -8.46
CA ALA A 704 0.75 13.53 -8.84
C ALA A 704 0.09 12.97 -7.59
N HIS A 705 -1.22 13.15 -7.48
CA HIS A 705 -2.01 12.46 -6.46
C HIS A 705 -2.21 11.01 -6.89
N GLU A 706 -1.89 10.08 -6.00
CA GLU A 706 -2.17 8.66 -6.13
C GLU A 706 -3.48 8.30 -5.41
N PRO A 707 -4.61 8.09 -6.13
CA PRO A 707 -5.92 7.87 -5.52
C PRO A 707 -6.05 6.56 -4.77
N GLU A 708 -5.28 5.54 -5.15
CA GLU A 708 -5.37 4.21 -4.52
C GLU A 708 -4.63 4.16 -3.17
N ASN A 709 -3.52 4.90 -3.06
CA ASN A 709 -2.79 5.08 -1.81
C ASN A 709 -2.10 6.44 -1.72
N ALA A 710 -2.61 7.30 -0.83
CA ALA A 710 -2.08 8.63 -0.53
C ALA A 710 -0.58 8.65 -0.21
N LEU A 711 -0.02 7.59 0.37
CA LEU A 711 1.40 7.49 0.72
C LEU A 711 2.33 7.37 -0.50
N PHE A 712 1.78 7.03 -1.67
CA PHE A 712 2.47 6.99 -2.97
C PHE A 712 2.20 8.21 -3.84
N SER A 713 1.47 9.21 -3.34
CA SER A 713 1.42 10.52 -4.00
C SER A 713 2.83 11.13 -4.04
N ARG A 714 3.18 11.83 -5.12
CA ARG A 714 4.55 12.33 -5.37
C ARG A 714 4.63 13.81 -5.71
N LEU A 715 5.79 14.39 -5.44
CA LEU A 715 6.21 15.73 -5.84
C LEU A 715 7.50 15.64 -6.65
N GLU A 716 7.53 16.20 -7.86
CA GLU A 716 8.71 16.18 -8.73
C GLU A 716 9.77 17.17 -8.26
N LEU A 717 10.97 16.64 -8.04
CA LEU A 717 12.17 17.37 -7.63
C LEU A 717 13.30 17.14 -8.65
N ALA A 718 14.45 17.77 -8.42
CA ALA A 718 15.52 17.83 -9.42
C ALA A 718 16.16 16.47 -9.76
N ASP A 719 16.12 15.52 -8.84
CA ASP A 719 16.68 14.16 -8.96
C ASP A 719 15.60 13.06 -8.96
N GLY A 720 14.32 13.44 -9.10
CA GLY A 720 13.19 12.51 -9.17
C GLY A 720 12.03 12.88 -8.24
N ALA A 721 11.13 11.92 -8.04
CA ALA A 721 9.92 12.08 -7.26
C ALA A 721 10.18 11.92 -5.74
N LEU A 722 9.76 12.91 -4.94
CA LEU A 722 9.57 12.77 -3.50
C LEU A 722 8.19 12.18 -3.22
N PHE A 723 8.15 11.00 -2.63
CA PHE A 723 6.90 10.32 -2.29
C PHE A 723 6.44 10.67 -0.87
N ALA A 724 5.12 10.66 -0.66
CA ALA A 724 4.53 11.10 0.60
C ALA A 724 4.93 10.23 1.80
N HIS A 725 5.20 8.94 1.60
CA HIS A 725 5.72 8.04 2.65
C HIS A 725 7.11 8.43 3.17
N GLU A 726 7.93 9.17 2.41
CA GLU A 726 9.27 9.57 2.83
C GLU A 726 9.19 10.68 3.89
N ILE A 727 8.08 11.42 3.94
CA ILE A 727 7.78 12.40 4.99
C ILE A 727 7.63 11.72 6.36
N ALA A 728 7.12 10.48 6.41
CA ALA A 728 6.96 9.74 7.67
C ALA A 728 8.31 9.46 8.36
N GLY A 729 9.43 9.55 7.62
CA GLY A 729 10.78 9.45 8.17
C GLY A 729 11.31 10.72 8.84
N LEU A 730 10.60 11.86 8.77
CA LEU A 730 11.03 13.10 9.40
C LEU A 730 10.90 13.01 10.92
N LYS A 731 11.93 13.44 11.66
CA LYS A 731 11.89 13.44 13.13
C LYS A 731 10.97 14.53 13.67
N GLN A 732 10.96 15.68 13.00
CA GLN A 732 10.14 16.85 13.29
C GLN A 732 9.56 17.36 11.97
N PRO A 733 8.43 16.81 11.49
CA PRO A 733 7.81 17.29 10.25
C PRO A 733 7.49 18.79 10.33
N PRO A 734 7.42 19.51 9.19
CA PRO A 734 7.09 20.91 9.20
C PRO A 734 5.76 21.19 9.90
N ARG A 735 5.69 22.21 10.75
CA ARG A 735 4.41 22.56 11.42
C ARG A 735 3.35 22.94 10.38
N GLN A 736 3.74 23.74 9.39
CA GLN A 736 2.88 24.21 8.33
C GLN A 736 3.52 23.92 6.98
N VAL A 737 2.73 23.38 6.05
CA VAL A 737 3.17 23.13 4.67
C VAL A 737 2.22 23.81 3.70
N VAL A 738 2.76 24.46 2.69
CA VAL A 738 2.04 25.00 1.54
C VAL A 738 2.48 24.21 0.32
N LEU A 739 1.53 23.52 -0.31
CA LEU A 739 1.74 22.77 -1.55
C LEU A 739 1.20 23.60 -2.70
N ALA A 740 2.09 24.31 -3.40
CA ALA A 740 1.78 25.01 -4.64
C ALA A 740 2.02 24.07 -5.83
N ALA A 741 1.26 22.97 -5.87
CA ALA A 741 1.40 21.91 -6.87
C ALA A 741 0.08 21.71 -7.63
N CYS A 742 0.05 22.13 -8.90
CA CYS A 742 -1.17 22.26 -9.71
C CYS A 742 -1.92 20.93 -9.99
N GLU A 743 -1.27 19.78 -9.77
CA GLU A 743 -1.79 18.45 -10.12
C GLU A 743 -2.09 17.54 -8.91
N LEU A 744 -1.94 18.04 -7.68
CA LEU A 744 -2.36 17.33 -6.45
C LEU A 744 -3.88 17.42 -6.18
N ALA A 745 -4.67 17.87 -7.16
CA ALA A 745 -6.12 18.02 -7.08
C ALA A 745 -6.81 16.70 -6.66
N LEU A 746 -7.83 16.80 -5.80
CA LEU A 746 -8.56 15.67 -5.18
C LEU A 746 -9.51 14.97 -6.16
N ASN A 747 -9.00 14.53 -7.32
CA ASN A 747 -9.83 14.13 -8.47
C ASN A 747 -10.42 12.71 -8.36
N ARG A 748 -9.92 11.84 -7.49
CA ARG A 748 -10.51 10.52 -7.20
C ARG A 748 -10.44 10.23 -5.72
N ILE A 749 -11.59 10.09 -5.09
CA ILE A 749 -11.71 9.81 -3.66
C ILE A 749 -11.88 8.31 -3.46
N ARG A 750 -10.92 7.68 -2.81
CA ARG A 750 -11.04 6.28 -2.41
C ARG A 750 -12.26 6.10 -1.49
N PRO A 751 -13.08 5.07 -1.71
CA PRO A 751 -14.09 4.70 -0.74
C PRO A 751 -13.43 4.35 0.60
N GLY A 752 -13.64 5.17 1.65
CA GLY A 752 -12.93 5.05 2.93
C GLY A 752 -12.46 6.36 3.57
N ASP A 753 -12.80 7.52 2.99
CA ASP A 753 -12.48 8.87 3.53
C ASP A 753 -10.97 9.22 3.56
N GLU A 754 -10.14 8.57 2.74
CA GLU A 754 -8.68 8.78 2.63
C GLU A 754 -8.31 9.77 1.51
N ALA A 755 -9.13 10.80 1.32
CA ALA A 755 -9.13 11.61 0.11
C ALA A 755 -7.94 12.54 -0.09
N LEU A 756 -7.14 12.87 0.93
CA LEU A 756 -6.27 14.07 0.89
C LEU A 756 -4.84 13.82 0.36
N GLY A 757 -4.57 12.69 -0.30
CA GLY A 757 -3.29 12.44 -0.98
C GLY A 757 -2.04 12.77 -0.16
N PHE A 758 -1.10 13.51 -0.76
CA PHE A 758 0.14 13.95 -0.11
C PHE A 758 -0.12 14.77 1.18
N ALA A 759 -1.20 15.57 1.21
CA ALA A 759 -1.57 16.35 2.40
C ALA A 759 -2.01 15.46 3.57
N SER A 760 -2.72 14.35 3.30
CA SER A 760 -3.05 13.34 4.31
C SER A 760 -1.79 12.76 4.94
N ALA A 761 -0.76 12.45 4.16
CA ALA A 761 0.51 11.93 4.66
C ALA A 761 1.26 12.94 5.53
N LEU A 762 1.30 14.22 5.12
CA LEU A 762 1.88 15.30 5.92
C LEU A 762 1.19 15.45 7.28
N LEU A 763 -0.15 15.45 7.30
CA LEU A 763 -0.95 15.52 8.54
C LEU A 763 -0.76 14.29 9.41
N ALA A 764 -0.75 13.09 8.81
CA ALA A 764 -0.51 11.84 9.53
C ALA A 764 0.90 11.80 10.15
N SER A 765 1.90 12.33 9.43
CA SER A 765 3.29 12.41 9.90
C SER A 765 3.47 13.39 11.05
N GLY A 766 2.55 14.34 11.25
CA GLY A 766 2.55 15.29 12.37
C GLY A 766 2.55 16.77 11.98
N SER A 767 2.44 17.09 10.68
CA SER A 767 2.20 18.48 10.26
C SER A 767 0.86 18.96 10.80
N ARG A 768 0.81 20.18 11.34
CA ARG A 768 -0.42 20.73 11.95
C ARG A 768 -1.38 21.31 10.92
N THR A 769 -0.82 21.97 9.90
CA THR A 769 -1.61 22.66 8.87
C THR A 769 -1.00 22.42 7.50
N VAL A 770 -1.82 22.05 6.52
CA VAL A 770 -1.41 21.93 5.12
C VAL A 770 -2.33 22.78 4.25
N ILE A 771 -1.75 23.65 3.43
CA ILE A 771 -2.47 24.40 2.40
C ILE A 771 -2.23 23.70 1.07
N ALA A 772 -3.31 23.36 0.37
CA ALA A 772 -3.22 22.67 -0.92
C ALA A 772 -4.37 23.10 -1.84
N PRO A 773 -4.19 23.05 -3.17
CA PRO A 773 -5.27 23.27 -4.11
C PRO A 773 -6.22 22.06 -4.15
N LEU A 774 -7.52 22.31 -4.26
CA LEU A 774 -8.55 21.25 -4.43
C LEU A 774 -8.72 20.85 -5.90
N SER A 775 -8.52 21.79 -6.81
CA SER A 775 -8.61 21.64 -8.28
C SER A 775 -7.40 22.31 -8.95
N ARG A 776 -7.24 22.13 -10.26
CA ARG A 776 -6.17 22.77 -11.02
C ARG A 776 -6.25 24.29 -10.85
N VAL A 777 -5.09 24.93 -10.73
CA VAL A 777 -4.96 26.38 -10.57
C VAL A 777 -4.01 26.89 -11.65
N GLY A 778 -4.36 28.03 -12.27
CA GLY A 778 -3.46 28.72 -13.19
C GLY A 778 -2.27 29.34 -12.46
N ASP A 779 -1.15 29.49 -13.15
CA ASP A 779 0.10 29.95 -12.56
C ASP A 779 -0.04 31.36 -11.94
N GLN A 780 -0.73 32.28 -12.64
CA GLN A 780 -0.94 33.63 -12.13
C GLN A 780 -1.88 33.65 -10.92
N ALA A 781 -2.96 32.86 -10.98
CA ALA A 781 -3.91 32.76 -9.87
C ALA A 781 -3.27 32.13 -8.62
N ALA A 782 -2.45 31.09 -8.81
CA ALA A 782 -1.69 30.44 -7.73
C ALA A 782 -0.69 31.41 -7.11
N ALA A 783 0.15 32.07 -7.92
CA ALA A 783 1.15 33.01 -7.43
C ALA A 783 0.52 34.19 -6.67
N ALA A 784 -0.62 34.71 -7.15
CA ALA A 784 -1.33 35.78 -6.47
C ALA A 784 -1.95 35.31 -5.14
N ALA A 785 -2.57 34.12 -5.12
CA ALA A 785 -3.11 33.54 -3.90
C ALA A 785 -2.02 33.30 -2.85
N MET A 786 -0.86 32.77 -3.26
CA MET A 786 0.26 32.50 -2.35
C MET A 786 0.92 33.79 -1.85
N ASP A 787 1.05 34.83 -2.68
CA ASP A 787 1.54 36.14 -2.25
C ASP A 787 0.63 36.75 -1.18
N ASP A 788 -0.69 36.79 -1.43
CA ASP A 788 -1.68 37.31 -0.46
C ASP A 788 -1.69 36.49 0.84
N TYR A 789 -1.61 35.17 0.72
CA TYR A 789 -1.57 34.26 1.85
C TYR A 789 -0.32 34.46 2.73
N HIS A 790 0.87 34.47 2.13
CA HIS A 790 2.12 34.65 2.85
C HIS A 790 2.26 36.06 3.45
N ARG A 791 1.67 37.09 2.81
CA ARG A 791 1.54 38.44 3.36
C ARG A 791 0.70 38.44 4.64
N GLY A 792 -0.45 37.75 4.63
CA GLY A 792 -1.29 37.57 5.82
C GLY A 792 -0.57 36.83 6.95
N LEU A 793 0.14 35.75 6.63
CA LEU A 793 0.94 35.02 7.62
C LEU A 793 2.08 35.85 8.23
N ALA A 794 2.74 36.70 7.43
CA ALA A 794 3.77 37.61 7.92
C ALA A 794 3.21 38.63 8.93
N ASN A 795 1.94 39.00 8.78
CA ASN A 795 1.20 39.88 9.69
C ASN A 795 0.56 39.16 10.89
N ALA A 796 0.98 37.92 11.17
CA ALA A 796 0.52 37.08 12.29
C ALA A 796 -0.98 36.71 12.27
N THR A 797 -1.62 36.76 11.09
CA THR A 797 -2.96 36.19 10.89
C THR A 797 -2.91 34.67 10.97
N SER A 798 -4.00 34.04 11.43
CA SER A 798 -4.12 32.57 11.44
C SER A 798 -4.08 32.02 10.00
N PRO A 799 -3.59 30.78 9.78
CA PRO A 799 -3.60 30.16 8.47
C PRO A 799 -4.99 30.08 7.82
N ALA A 800 -6.04 29.77 8.58
CA ALA A 800 -7.39 29.68 8.04
C ALA A 800 -7.93 31.06 7.61
N SER A 801 -7.68 32.11 8.40
CA SER A 801 -8.14 33.46 8.09
C SER A 801 -7.35 34.07 6.93
N ALA A 802 -6.02 33.93 6.92
CA ALA A 802 -5.18 34.40 5.82
C ALA A 802 -5.57 33.73 4.48
N LEU A 803 -5.95 32.44 4.52
CA LEU A 803 -6.41 31.74 3.33
C LEU A 803 -7.80 32.23 2.90
N ALA A 804 -8.73 32.42 3.83
CA ALA A 804 -10.08 32.90 3.51
C ALA A 804 -10.04 34.27 2.80
N ASP A 805 -9.18 35.18 3.26
CA ASP A 805 -8.96 36.49 2.61
C ASP A 805 -8.33 36.34 1.22
N ALA A 806 -7.30 35.50 1.08
CA ALA A 806 -6.61 35.27 -0.19
C ALA A 806 -7.52 34.65 -1.26
N ILE A 807 -8.40 33.73 -0.86
CA ILE A 807 -9.38 33.08 -1.74
C ILE A 807 -10.54 34.01 -2.07
N GLY A 808 -11.02 34.80 -1.10
CA GLY A 808 -12.16 35.71 -1.25
C GLY A 808 -12.03 36.70 -2.40
N ALA A 809 -10.80 37.05 -2.80
CA ALA A 809 -10.52 37.89 -3.95
C ALA A 809 -10.97 37.29 -5.30
N ASP A 810 -10.84 35.97 -5.48
CA ASP A 810 -11.31 35.25 -6.67
C ASP A 810 -11.55 33.75 -6.35
N PRO A 811 -12.69 33.43 -5.70
CA PRO A 811 -12.90 32.10 -5.14
C PRO A 811 -12.93 30.99 -6.20
N PHE A 812 -13.37 31.31 -7.43
CA PHE A 812 -13.50 30.34 -8.52
C PHE A 812 -12.18 30.08 -9.27
N ARG A 813 -11.16 30.94 -9.11
CA ARG A 813 -9.81 30.70 -9.66
C ARG A 813 -8.76 30.41 -8.60
N ARG A 814 -9.06 30.60 -7.31
CA ARG A 814 -8.15 30.31 -6.19
C ARG A 814 -8.70 29.20 -5.26
N PRO A 815 -8.90 27.96 -5.75
CA PRO A 815 -9.57 26.89 -5.00
C PRO A 815 -8.65 26.18 -3.99
N PHE A 816 -7.98 26.94 -3.12
CA PHE A 816 -7.13 26.39 -2.06
C PHE A 816 -7.96 25.98 -0.84
N VAL A 817 -7.43 25.05 -0.04
CA VAL A 817 -8.05 24.60 1.21
C VAL A 817 -7.03 24.59 2.33
N CYS A 818 -7.48 24.94 3.54
CA CYS A 818 -6.71 24.81 4.76
C CYS A 818 -7.04 23.46 5.42
N LEU A 819 -6.08 22.54 5.46
CA LEU A 819 -6.23 21.21 6.03
C LEU A 819 -5.56 21.12 7.41
N GLY A 820 -6.15 20.39 8.36
CA GLY A 820 -5.55 20.13 9.69
C GLY A 820 -6.21 20.92 10.81
N ALA A 821 -5.44 21.73 11.56
CA ALA A 821 -5.95 22.56 12.67
C ALA A 821 -6.23 24.02 12.28
N GLY A 822 -5.56 24.52 11.24
CA GLY A 822 -5.64 25.92 10.80
C GLY A 822 -4.85 26.83 11.70
#